data_AF-A0A078L451-F1
#
_entry.id   AF-A0A078L451-F1
#
_cell.length_a   1.000
_cell.length_b   1.000
_cell.length_c   1.000
_cell.angle_alpha   90.00
_cell.angle_beta   90.00
_cell.angle_gamma   90.00
#
_symmetry.space_group_name_H-M   'P 1'
#
loop_
_entity.id
_entity.type
_entity.pdbx_description
1 polymer ?
#
loop_
_entity_poly.entity_id
_entity_poly.type
_entity_poly.pdbx_seq_one_letter_code
_entity_poly.pdbx_strand_id
1 'polypeptide(L)'
;MRISDLEVCLNSYDSYKGSLLRPWIDESHIRVFRALYTELKSEKDRELTGAELVRVAEIILSKTTWEVSEACITLSMLANRMGGKKALDRLKQNNQINADNLVVLDYYHQMERKRVLPQQITREAIEAHGDLIADYILSLSAALPAAEIIPSGFFDKTDRQILINRREDIASLAAGKIERREAYFATLVAEDSQEMVQILLLLKRHGLCKENNIALLPATAQQLQLLRKILVIFDATQDQVLMLQSNVSALLGNANLLARFSEVISELDAAKKLTQSSLTSLFTQVARLEEGKAIAGLLAHFRESGWDLENNLTVIFASGSRGTAILDACIRVKKLEFPPNRVQQLLNNFFAQPAFSKDVAEAFETLAGEGIEDNEYSAILRAPRYAKKLAKAIVIQRSFSGINEGARDCITSFMDRYPDHADDLALAFNQLVLAGFNTIETRELLLSQPENAAQAALILEQMSQHNLFKRGNPKSLANLKLLYTNYFVCTEFVTLTRSLVAAGLFEQETFDRFAVHTEFFTPLFEACSLLGDKLDQTNLNLLFDDPSQALQIAKILNEGTEAEPPVEKRSSLKGSKDTFFQSHQATPGSIIVDMPTEDDEDKENTQKPLVKRVWYAIQATIDNLTNEDSSDDEPEEYNERGNSLTVV
;
A
#
# COMPACT_ATOMS: atom_id res chain seq x y z
N MET A 1 23.40 42.42 28.16
CA MET A 1 23.41 43.75 28.76
C MET A 1 24.35 44.59 27.93
N ARG A 2 24.04 45.85 27.67
CA ARG A 2 24.91 46.77 26.94
C ARG A 2 25.66 47.72 27.86
N ILE A 3 26.75 48.30 27.35
CA ILE A 3 27.51 49.34 28.09
C ILE A 3 26.61 50.53 28.45
N SER A 4 25.72 50.95 27.55
CA SER A 4 24.71 51.99 27.81
C SER A 4 23.74 51.65 28.95
N ASP A 5 23.48 50.37 29.22
CA ASP A 5 22.64 49.97 30.36
C ASP A 5 23.30 50.30 31.70
N LEU A 6 24.63 50.23 31.76
CA LEU A 6 25.42 50.59 32.95
C LEU A 6 25.33 52.09 33.20
N GLU A 7 25.47 52.89 32.13
CA GLU A 7 25.32 54.34 32.17
C GLU A 7 23.94 54.76 32.67
N VAL A 8 22.88 54.15 32.14
CA VAL A 8 21.50 54.44 32.57
C VAL A 8 21.32 54.17 34.07
N CYS A 9 21.90 53.09 34.59
CA CYS A 9 21.81 52.77 36.02
C CYS A 9 22.59 53.80 36.88
N LEU A 10 23.78 54.22 36.46
CA LEU A 10 24.58 55.24 37.15
C LEU A 10 23.93 56.63 37.10
N ASN A 11 23.39 57.03 35.96
CA ASN A 11 22.67 58.31 35.82
C ASN A 11 21.42 58.32 36.71
N SER A 12 20.72 57.19 36.82
CA SER A 12 19.61 57.04 37.75
C SER A 12 20.08 57.20 39.20
N TYR A 13 21.18 56.57 39.60
CA TYR A 13 21.76 56.76 40.94
C TYR A 13 22.04 58.23 41.24
N ASP A 14 22.75 58.91 40.32
CA ASP A 14 23.16 60.30 40.46
C ASP A 14 21.95 61.24 40.57
N SER A 15 20.86 60.93 39.88
CA SER A 15 19.60 61.69 39.96
C SER A 15 18.86 61.54 41.30
N TYR A 16 19.03 60.41 41.99
CA TYR A 16 18.28 60.10 43.22
C TYR A 16 19.09 60.30 44.52
N LYS A 17 20.43 60.37 44.47
CA LYS A 17 21.33 60.48 45.65
C LYS A 17 21.07 61.70 46.58
N GLY A 18 20.21 62.63 46.15
CA GLY A 18 19.75 63.80 46.91
C GLY A 18 20.78 64.94 46.92
N SER A 19 20.31 66.18 46.71
CA SER A 19 21.18 67.36 46.57
C SER A 19 21.79 67.86 47.89
N LEU A 20 21.31 67.38 49.05
CA LEU A 20 21.39 68.17 50.27
C LEU A 20 22.42 67.77 51.33
N LEU A 21 23.17 66.63 51.24
CA LEU A 21 24.36 66.35 52.11
C LEU A 21 25.14 65.04 51.81
N ARG A 22 24.70 64.18 50.87
CA ARG A 22 25.43 62.98 50.39
C ARG A 22 26.32 63.11 49.10
N PRO A 23 26.57 64.27 48.45
CA PRO A 23 27.25 64.28 47.14
C PRO A 23 28.66 63.67 47.10
N TRP A 24 29.39 63.71 48.21
CA TRP A 24 30.86 63.59 48.18
C TRP A 24 31.41 62.18 48.38
N ILE A 25 30.58 61.21 48.78
CA ILE A 25 31.05 59.84 49.04
C ILE A 25 30.07 58.87 48.38
N ASP A 26 30.53 58.20 47.32
CA ASP A 26 29.82 57.04 46.76
C ASP A 26 29.93 55.87 47.73
N GLU A 27 28.86 55.08 47.85
CA GLU A 27 28.95 53.76 48.50
C GLU A 27 30.05 52.94 47.80
N SER A 28 30.77 52.11 48.56
CA SER A 28 31.92 51.34 48.06
C SER A 28 31.60 50.57 46.78
N HIS A 29 30.43 49.92 46.71
CA HIS A 29 29.96 49.16 45.55
C HIS A 29 29.67 50.06 44.33
N ILE A 30 29.13 51.27 44.54
CA ILE A 30 28.88 52.23 43.46
C ILE A 30 30.18 52.81 42.93
N ARG A 31 31.18 53.03 43.78
CA ARG A 31 32.52 53.45 43.34
C ARG A 31 33.17 52.38 42.44
N VAL A 32 33.06 51.10 42.81
CA VAL A 32 33.55 49.99 41.98
C VAL A 32 32.75 49.90 40.67
N PHE A 33 31.43 50.09 40.73
CA PHE A 33 30.57 50.13 39.54
C PHE A 33 30.95 51.26 38.58
N ARG A 34 31.18 52.47 39.08
CA ARG A 34 31.61 53.63 38.28
C ARG A 34 32.99 53.43 37.67
N ALA A 35 33.90 52.75 38.38
CA ALA A 35 35.22 52.40 37.86
C ALA A 35 35.10 51.42 36.67
N LEU A 36 34.29 50.36 36.82
CA LEU A 36 34.01 49.41 35.72
C LEU A 36 33.40 50.13 34.52
N TYR A 37 32.42 51.01 34.71
CA TYR A 37 31.85 51.78 33.60
C TYR A 37 32.88 52.69 32.92
N THR A 38 33.76 53.33 33.70
CA THR A 38 34.79 54.22 33.14
C THR A 38 35.82 53.47 32.29
N GLU A 39 36.11 52.23 32.63
CA GLU A 39 36.94 51.32 31.85
C GLU A 39 36.27 50.97 30.50
N LEU A 40 34.96 50.72 30.51
CA LEU A 40 34.23 50.25 29.33
C LEU A 40 33.72 51.38 28.40
N LYS A 41 33.45 52.59 28.94
CA LYS A 41 32.79 53.68 28.19
C LYS A 41 33.58 54.21 26.97
N SER A 42 34.88 53.94 26.89
CA SER A 42 35.69 54.32 25.73
C SER A 42 35.43 53.44 24.51
N GLU A 43 34.68 52.35 24.68
CA GLU A 43 34.31 51.44 23.61
C GLU A 43 32.95 51.82 23.00
N LYS A 44 32.67 51.32 21.78
CA LYS A 44 31.33 51.45 21.18
C LYS A 44 30.30 50.75 22.05
N ASP A 45 29.05 51.23 22.06
CA ASP A 45 27.94 50.60 22.80
C ASP A 45 27.66 49.17 22.29
N ARG A 46 28.41 48.22 22.85
CA ARG A 46 28.36 46.79 22.57
C ARG A 46 27.74 46.03 23.75
N GLU A 47 27.47 44.76 23.51
CA GLU A 47 27.12 43.83 24.59
C GLU A 47 28.34 43.56 25.48
N LEU A 48 28.07 43.37 26.77
CA LEU A 48 29.08 42.99 27.74
C LEU A 48 29.59 41.58 27.45
N THR A 49 30.90 41.39 27.59
CA THR A 49 31.51 40.05 27.51
C THR A 49 31.17 39.23 28.76
N GLY A 50 31.30 37.90 28.69
CA GLY A 50 31.05 37.05 29.85
C GLY A 50 31.92 37.40 31.07
N ALA A 51 33.18 37.80 30.86
CA ALA A 51 34.06 38.27 31.94
C ALA A 51 33.58 39.58 32.58
N GLU A 52 33.04 40.50 31.77
CA GLU A 52 32.45 41.74 32.25
C GLU A 52 31.15 41.48 33.02
N LEU A 53 30.31 40.56 32.54
CA LEU A 53 29.10 40.14 33.25
C LEU A 53 29.44 39.55 34.63
N VAL A 54 30.52 38.76 34.75
CA VAL A 54 31.00 38.27 36.05
C VAL A 54 31.35 39.43 36.98
N ARG A 55 32.12 40.42 36.51
CA ARG A 55 32.46 41.61 37.32
C ARG A 55 31.22 42.38 37.77
N VAL A 56 30.22 42.52 36.89
CA VAL A 56 28.95 43.16 37.23
C VAL A 56 28.20 42.34 38.30
N ALA A 57 28.12 41.02 38.14
CA ALA A 57 27.47 40.14 39.12
C ALA A 57 28.16 40.21 40.49
N GLU A 58 29.49 40.23 40.54
CA GLU A 58 30.27 40.39 41.79
C GLU A 58 29.97 41.71 42.49
N ILE A 59 29.84 42.82 41.74
CA ILE A 59 29.47 44.13 42.29
C ILE A 59 28.08 44.06 42.93
N ILE A 60 27.10 43.48 42.23
CA ILE A 60 25.73 43.30 42.77
C ILE A 60 25.76 42.44 44.04
N LEU A 61 26.43 41.29 43.98
CA LEU A 61 26.49 40.28 45.04
C LEU A 61 27.37 40.67 46.23
N SER A 62 28.14 41.76 46.13
CA SER A 62 28.94 42.31 47.22
C SER A 62 28.11 43.16 48.19
N LYS A 63 26.92 43.63 47.79
CA LYS A 63 26.01 44.36 48.67
C LYS A 63 25.26 43.40 49.60
N THR A 64 25.57 43.47 50.89
CA THR A 64 24.98 42.61 51.93
C THR A 64 23.65 43.15 52.46
N THR A 65 23.46 44.47 52.51
CA THR A 65 22.24 45.13 52.99
C THR A 65 21.44 45.74 51.84
N TRP A 66 20.17 45.34 51.71
CA TRP A 66 19.26 45.77 50.64
C TRP A 66 18.14 46.68 51.16
N GLU A 67 18.50 47.58 52.09
CA GLU A 67 17.61 48.64 52.58
C GLU A 67 17.28 49.63 51.44
N VAL A 68 16.25 50.47 51.59
CA VAL A 68 15.77 51.43 50.57
C VAL A 68 16.76 52.61 50.39
N SER A 69 18.01 52.31 50.06
CA SER A 69 19.04 53.28 49.64
C SER A 69 19.07 53.40 48.13
N GLU A 70 19.57 54.52 47.63
CA GLU A 70 19.71 54.78 46.20
C GLU A 70 20.62 53.75 45.54
N ALA A 71 21.68 53.31 46.22
CA ALA A 71 22.55 52.26 45.71
C ALA A 71 21.83 50.91 45.62
N CYS A 72 20.92 50.61 46.55
CA CYS A 72 20.08 49.42 46.50
C CYS A 72 19.13 49.47 45.29
N ILE A 73 18.53 50.62 45.01
CA ILE A 73 17.68 50.81 43.83
C ILE A 73 18.51 50.60 42.55
N THR A 74 19.67 51.24 42.45
CA THR A 74 20.56 51.12 41.27
C THR A 74 21.05 49.69 41.06
N LEU A 75 21.53 49.02 42.11
CA LEU A 75 21.98 47.63 42.01
C LEU A 75 20.81 46.67 41.80
N SER A 76 19.60 47.00 42.27
CA SER A 76 18.38 46.26 41.91
C SER A 76 18.07 46.42 40.42
N MET A 77 18.19 47.62 39.86
CA MET A 77 17.99 47.84 38.42
C MET A 77 18.99 47.05 37.60
N LEU A 78 20.26 47.02 38.03
CA LEU A 78 21.32 46.27 37.38
C LEU A 78 21.09 44.76 37.49
N ALA A 79 20.78 44.26 38.69
CA ALA A 79 20.42 42.87 38.92
C ALA A 79 19.22 42.46 38.06
N ASN A 80 18.17 43.28 38.02
CA ASN A 80 17.00 43.03 37.19
C ASN A 80 17.34 42.93 35.72
N ARG A 81 18.36 43.63 35.22
CA ARG A 81 18.81 43.49 33.83
C ARG A 81 19.58 42.18 33.57
N MET A 82 20.08 41.52 34.63
CA MET A 82 20.77 40.22 34.59
C MET A 82 19.90 39.05 35.11
N GLY A 83 18.58 39.10 34.97
CA GLY A 83 17.68 38.04 35.47
C GLY A 83 17.23 38.19 36.93
N GLY A 84 17.65 39.26 37.61
CA GLY A 84 17.22 39.57 38.97
C GLY A 84 18.14 39.00 40.05
N LYS A 85 17.97 39.53 41.26
CA LYS A 85 18.84 39.21 42.40
C LYS A 85 18.77 37.73 42.80
N LYS A 86 17.57 37.15 42.85
CA LYS A 86 17.34 35.75 43.24
C LYS A 86 18.13 34.77 42.39
N ALA A 87 18.14 34.99 41.07
CA ALA A 87 18.92 34.20 40.12
C ALA A 87 20.42 34.23 40.45
N LEU A 88 20.97 35.43 40.65
CA LEU A 88 22.39 35.63 40.97
C LEU A 88 22.75 35.03 42.35
N ASP A 89 21.91 35.22 43.36
CA ASP A 89 22.11 34.62 44.69
C ASP A 89 22.11 33.09 44.61
N ARG A 90 21.17 32.51 43.84
CA ARG A 90 21.07 31.05 43.64
C ARG A 90 22.31 30.50 42.93
N LEU A 91 22.76 31.14 41.86
CA LEU A 91 24.00 30.74 41.15
C LEU A 91 25.22 30.87 42.07
N LYS A 92 25.30 31.94 42.88
CA LYS A 92 26.40 32.13 43.85
C LYS A 92 26.43 31.03 44.91
N GLN A 93 25.27 30.68 45.48
CA GLN A 93 25.16 29.62 46.49
C GLN A 93 25.61 28.25 45.99
N ASN A 94 25.57 28.03 44.67
CA ASN A 94 25.98 26.79 44.01
C ASN A 94 27.34 26.87 43.31
N ASN A 95 28.09 27.96 43.49
CA ASN A 95 29.38 28.21 42.82
C ASN A 95 29.31 28.19 41.28
N GLN A 96 28.19 28.67 40.73
CA GLN A 96 27.89 28.69 39.28
C GLN A 96 27.89 30.10 38.68
N ILE A 97 28.49 31.08 39.37
CA ILE A 97 28.75 32.43 38.82
C ILE A 97 30.01 32.35 37.95
N ASN A 98 29.81 32.12 36.65
CA ASN A 98 30.86 32.11 35.65
C ASN A 98 30.39 32.82 34.38
N ALA A 99 31.31 33.05 33.44
CA ALA A 99 31.05 33.78 32.20
C ALA A 99 29.89 33.16 31.40
N ASP A 100 29.90 31.85 31.19
CA ASP A 100 28.94 31.17 30.31
C ASP A 100 27.52 31.19 30.89
N ASN A 101 27.37 30.85 32.17
CA ASN A 101 26.07 30.84 32.85
C ASN A 101 25.44 32.24 32.90
N LEU A 102 26.26 33.28 33.11
CA LEU A 102 25.77 34.66 33.11
C LEU A 102 25.40 35.15 31.71
N VAL A 103 26.12 34.73 30.66
CA VAL A 103 25.73 35.01 29.27
C VAL A 103 24.37 34.38 28.95
N VAL A 104 24.15 33.11 29.34
CA VAL A 104 22.86 32.43 29.17
C VAL A 104 21.75 33.17 29.93
N LEU A 105 21.97 33.49 31.21
CA LEU A 105 20.99 34.18 32.04
C LEU A 105 20.63 35.57 31.47
N ASP A 106 21.62 36.35 31.08
CA ASP A 106 21.45 37.69 30.52
C ASP A 106 20.73 37.66 29.15
N TYR A 107 21.13 36.74 28.27
CA TYR A 107 20.52 36.59 26.94
C TYR A 107 19.03 36.26 27.04
N TYR A 108 18.66 35.24 27.81
CA TYR A 108 17.26 34.81 27.91
C TYR A 108 16.39 35.80 28.66
N HIS A 109 16.95 36.44 29.68
CA HIS A 109 16.25 37.49 30.37
C HIS A 109 15.90 38.65 29.44
N GLN A 110 16.83 39.05 28.56
CA GLN A 110 16.56 40.08 27.55
C GLN A 110 15.55 39.63 26.49
N MET A 111 15.60 38.38 26.04
CA MET A 111 14.61 37.85 25.11
C MET A 111 13.20 37.92 25.70
N GLU A 112 13.01 37.48 26.94
CA GLU A 112 11.70 37.51 27.60
C GLU A 112 11.20 38.95 27.77
N ARG A 113 12.10 39.90 28.11
CA ARG A 113 11.75 41.33 28.16
C ARG A 113 11.31 41.90 26.81
N LYS A 114 11.84 41.40 25.70
CA LYS A 114 11.41 41.80 24.35
C LYS A 114 10.07 41.18 23.97
N ARG A 115 9.74 40.00 24.50
CA ARG A 115 8.48 39.28 24.22
C ARG A 115 7.29 39.84 24.99
N VAL A 116 7.50 40.24 26.25
CA VAL A 116 6.42 40.78 27.09
C VAL A 116 6.29 42.30 26.86
N LEU A 117 5.06 42.78 26.65
CA LEU A 117 4.79 44.21 26.49
C LEU A 117 5.33 44.99 27.71
N PRO A 118 6.00 46.16 27.51
CA PRO A 118 6.64 46.92 28.59
C PRO A 118 5.75 47.27 29.79
N GLN A 119 4.42 47.29 29.59
CA GLN A 119 3.42 47.65 30.60
C GLN A 119 3.01 46.47 31.51
N GLN A 120 3.43 45.24 31.21
CA GLN A 120 3.01 44.02 31.93
C GLN A 120 4.13 43.36 32.74
N ILE A 121 5.36 43.86 32.65
CA ILE A 121 6.51 43.27 33.35
C ILE A 121 6.60 43.85 34.77
N THR A 122 6.06 43.14 35.76
CA THR A 122 6.33 43.46 37.17
C THR A 122 7.75 43.05 37.55
N ARG A 123 8.34 43.73 38.55
CA ARG A 123 9.64 43.35 39.12
C ARG A 123 9.66 41.89 39.57
N GLU A 124 8.56 41.43 40.14
CA GLU A 124 8.38 40.06 40.62
C GLU A 124 8.41 39.05 39.47
N ALA A 125 7.81 39.38 38.31
CA ALA A 125 7.85 38.53 37.13
C ALA A 125 9.27 38.41 36.55
N ILE A 126 10.03 39.51 36.54
CA ILE A 126 11.46 39.54 36.15
C ILE A 126 12.27 38.60 37.05
N GLU A 127 12.18 38.78 38.37
CA GLU A 127 12.95 37.97 39.32
C GLU A 127 12.55 36.49 39.23
N ALA A 128 11.25 36.18 39.07
CA ALA A 128 10.78 34.80 38.95
C ALA A 128 11.28 34.12 37.66
N HIS A 129 11.35 34.85 36.54
CA HIS A 129 11.84 34.29 35.28
C HIS A 129 13.35 34.03 35.31
N GLY A 130 14.16 34.96 35.80
CA GLY A 130 15.59 34.69 35.90
C GLY A 130 15.92 33.64 36.96
N ASP A 131 15.16 33.58 38.06
CA ASP A 131 15.30 32.50 39.05
C ASP A 131 14.97 31.12 38.45
N LEU A 132 13.98 31.05 37.55
CA LEU A 132 13.69 29.85 36.76
C LEU A 132 14.85 29.47 35.84
N ILE A 133 15.42 30.43 35.07
CA ILE A 133 16.58 30.15 34.21
C ILE A 133 17.78 29.68 35.03
N ALA A 134 18.04 30.31 36.18
CA ALA A 134 19.11 29.90 37.08
C ALA A 134 18.89 28.46 37.57
N ASP A 135 17.67 28.08 37.94
CA ASP A 135 17.35 26.71 38.33
C ASP A 135 17.60 25.68 37.21
N TYR A 136 17.30 26.06 35.97
CA TYR A 136 17.61 25.26 34.78
C TYR A 136 19.12 25.12 34.56
N ILE A 137 19.88 26.22 34.67
CA ILE A 137 21.35 26.20 34.58
C ILE A 137 21.93 25.26 35.64
N LEU A 138 21.42 25.30 36.87
CA LEU A 138 21.88 24.41 37.94
C LEU A 138 21.56 22.94 37.66
N SER A 139 20.34 22.65 37.18
CA SER A 139 19.93 21.29 36.83
C SER A 139 20.78 20.71 35.70
N LEU A 140 21.11 21.53 34.69
CA LEU A 140 21.94 21.13 33.55
C LEU A 140 23.41 21.00 33.94
N SER A 141 23.98 21.96 34.68
CA SER A 141 25.39 21.91 35.12
C SER A 141 25.68 20.77 36.08
N ALA A 142 24.69 20.29 36.83
CA ALA A 142 24.82 19.10 37.66
C ALA A 142 24.83 17.79 36.85
N ALA A 143 24.22 17.78 35.66
CA ALA A 143 24.02 16.57 34.87
C ALA A 143 24.93 16.46 33.64
N LEU A 144 25.36 17.59 33.07
CA LEU A 144 26.22 17.63 31.90
C LEU A 144 27.70 17.64 32.31
N PRO A 145 28.60 17.05 31.50
CA PRO A 145 30.04 17.16 31.72
C PRO A 145 30.49 18.63 31.71
N ALA A 146 31.49 18.98 32.53
CA ALA A 146 31.98 20.37 32.63
C ALA A 146 32.47 21.00 31.31
N ALA A 147 32.74 20.18 30.28
CA ALA A 147 33.13 20.64 28.95
C ALA A 147 31.94 21.03 28.06
N GLU A 148 30.70 20.66 28.41
CA GLU A 148 29.51 21.00 27.65
C GLU A 148 28.93 22.34 28.11
N ILE A 149 29.23 23.39 27.35
CA ILE A 149 28.66 24.72 27.56
C ILE A 149 27.20 24.72 27.09
N ILE A 150 26.29 25.25 27.91
CA ILE A 150 24.90 25.51 27.53
C ILE A 150 24.91 26.65 26.50
N PRO A 151 24.53 26.42 25.23
CA PRO A 151 24.54 27.48 24.23
C PRO A 151 23.56 28.58 24.61
N SER A 152 23.90 29.81 24.26
CA SER A 152 23.00 30.94 24.37
C SER A 152 21.70 30.79 23.55
N GLY A 153 21.60 29.78 22.67
CA GLY A 153 20.42 29.46 21.85
C GLY A 153 19.55 28.30 22.35
N PHE A 154 19.89 27.69 23.50
CA PHE A 154 19.24 26.50 24.04
C PHE A 154 17.74 26.64 24.36
N PHE A 155 17.30 27.78 24.86
CA PHE A 155 15.91 28.09 25.22
C PHE A 155 15.18 28.95 24.16
N ASP A 156 15.75 29.21 22.98
CA ASP A 156 15.20 30.15 21.99
C ASP A 156 13.78 29.78 21.54
N LYS A 157 13.52 28.47 21.47
CA LYS A 157 12.23 27.89 21.07
C LYS A 157 11.25 27.73 22.22
N THR A 158 11.59 28.18 23.42
CA THR A 158 10.77 28.02 24.62
C THR A 158 10.35 29.38 25.16
N ASP A 159 9.13 29.48 25.66
CA ASP A 159 8.68 30.62 26.45
C ASP A 159 8.74 30.28 27.95
N ARG A 160 8.46 31.29 28.79
CA ARG A 160 8.44 31.11 30.24
C ARG A 160 7.48 30.03 30.70
N GLN A 161 6.31 29.88 30.08
CA GLN A 161 5.31 28.89 30.51
C GLN A 161 5.78 27.46 30.18
N ILE A 162 6.38 27.27 29.01
CA ILE A 162 7.01 26.02 28.60
C ILE A 162 8.11 25.61 29.59
N LEU A 163 8.98 26.54 29.98
CA LEU A 163 10.01 26.29 30.99
C LEU A 163 9.43 25.94 32.36
N ILE A 164 8.33 26.58 32.78
CA ILE A 164 7.68 26.21 34.03
C ILE A 164 7.14 24.77 33.94
N ASN A 165 6.43 24.46 32.86
CA ASN A 165 5.76 23.17 32.69
C ASN A 165 6.75 21.99 32.58
N ARG A 166 7.94 22.22 32.01
CA ARG A 166 8.94 21.16 31.73
C ARG A 166 10.02 21.03 32.79
N ARG A 167 9.91 21.78 33.88
CA ARG A 167 10.94 21.82 34.93
C ARG A 167 11.16 20.45 35.57
N GLU A 168 10.06 19.76 35.92
CA GLU A 168 10.11 18.44 36.56
C GLU A 168 10.64 17.35 35.60
N ASP A 169 10.32 17.47 34.31
CA ASP A 169 10.82 16.58 33.27
C ASP A 169 12.34 16.67 33.13
N ILE A 170 12.88 17.89 33.13
CA ILE A 170 14.32 18.14 33.04
C ILE A 170 15.05 17.67 34.30
N ALA A 171 14.46 17.90 35.47
CA ALA A 171 14.96 17.34 36.73
C ALA A 171 14.97 15.80 36.70
N SER A 172 13.96 15.17 36.07
CA SER A 172 13.88 13.71 35.93
C SER A 172 14.98 13.16 35.03
N LEU A 173 15.34 13.84 33.93
CA LEU A 173 16.50 13.46 33.10
C LEU A 173 17.82 13.57 33.86
N ALA A 174 18.00 14.65 34.63
CA ALA A 174 19.18 14.83 35.47
C ALA A 174 19.29 13.73 36.53
N ALA A 175 18.19 13.40 37.21
CA ALA A 175 18.14 12.28 38.16
C ALA A 175 18.44 10.93 37.49
N GLY A 176 18.01 10.76 36.23
CA GLY A 176 18.32 9.61 35.39
C GLY A 176 19.76 9.55 34.85
N LYS A 177 20.61 10.53 35.18
CA LYS A 177 22.01 10.65 34.72
C LYS A 177 22.13 10.61 33.20
N ILE A 178 21.27 11.36 32.52
CA ILE A 178 21.40 11.58 31.08
C ILE A 178 22.41 12.71 30.87
N GLU A 179 23.62 12.35 30.45
CA GLU A 179 24.75 13.28 30.29
C GLU A 179 24.85 13.82 28.85
N ARG A 180 23.70 14.04 28.19
CA ARG A 180 23.65 14.44 26.78
C ARG A 180 22.79 15.68 26.61
N ARG A 181 23.40 16.79 26.19
CA ARG A 181 22.71 18.06 25.94
C ARG A 181 21.52 17.92 24.98
N GLU A 182 21.66 17.12 23.93
CA GLU A 182 20.62 16.92 22.91
C GLU A 182 19.33 16.34 23.52
N ALA A 183 19.43 15.50 24.55
CA ALA A 183 18.29 14.90 25.22
C ALA A 183 17.45 15.95 25.98
N TYR A 184 18.13 16.88 26.65
CA TYR A 184 17.47 18.00 27.33
C TYR A 184 16.80 18.93 26.33
N PHE A 185 17.48 19.24 25.23
CA PHE A 185 16.91 20.06 24.17
C PHE A 185 15.68 19.38 23.53
N ALA A 186 15.77 18.09 23.21
CA ALA A 186 14.65 17.32 22.68
C ALA A 186 13.43 17.37 23.62
N THR A 187 13.66 17.26 24.93
CA THR A 187 12.62 17.36 25.96
C THR A 187 12.00 18.75 26.07
N LEU A 188 12.78 19.81 25.82
CA LEU A 188 12.32 21.19 25.81
C LEU A 188 11.52 21.59 24.57
N VAL A 189 11.67 20.84 23.47
CA VAL A 189 10.99 21.16 22.20
C VAL A 189 9.85 20.18 21.87
N ALA A 190 9.84 18.97 22.43
CA ALA A 190 8.77 17.98 22.23
C ALA A 190 7.38 18.52 22.58
N GLU A 191 6.32 18.12 21.89
CA GLU A 191 4.95 18.47 22.27
C GLU A 191 4.56 17.84 23.62
N ASP A 192 5.02 16.61 23.86
CA ASP A 192 4.84 15.85 25.09
C ASP A 192 6.21 15.56 25.72
N SER A 193 6.63 16.44 26.63
CA SER A 193 7.92 16.34 27.31
C SER A 193 8.00 15.13 28.24
N GLN A 194 6.90 14.75 28.89
CA GLN A 194 6.87 13.62 29.81
C GLN A 194 7.09 12.30 29.06
N GLU A 195 6.44 12.12 27.90
CA GLU A 195 6.66 10.96 27.03
C GLU A 195 8.09 10.92 26.48
N MET A 196 8.63 12.07 26.07
CA MET A 196 10.03 12.19 25.65
C MET A 196 11.01 11.75 26.75
N VAL A 197 10.81 12.20 27.99
CA VAL A 197 11.63 11.78 29.14
C VAL A 197 11.59 10.27 29.32
N GLN A 198 10.41 9.66 29.27
CA GLN A 198 10.27 8.21 29.44
C GLN A 198 11.01 7.44 28.35
N ILE A 199 10.95 7.89 27.10
CA ILE A 199 11.70 7.29 25.99
C ILE A 199 13.21 7.42 26.22
N LEU A 200 13.69 8.62 26.57
CA LEU A 200 15.13 8.86 26.79
C LEU A 200 15.70 8.03 27.95
N LEU A 201 14.97 7.92 29.05
CA LEU A 201 15.34 7.07 30.19
C LEU A 201 15.36 5.59 29.80
N LEU A 202 14.38 5.14 29.01
CA LEU A 202 14.34 3.78 28.49
C LEU A 202 15.52 3.48 27.57
N LEU A 203 15.83 4.38 26.63
CA LEU A 203 17.01 4.25 25.77
C LEU A 203 18.31 4.27 26.58
N LYS A 204 18.41 5.09 27.63
CA LYS A 204 19.60 5.14 28.50
C LYS A 204 19.83 3.82 29.22
N ARG A 205 18.77 3.18 29.72
CA ARG A 205 18.84 1.87 30.40
C ARG A 205 19.51 0.81 29.54
N HIS A 206 19.32 0.88 28.21
CA HIS A 206 19.89 -0.05 27.23
C HIS A 206 21.15 0.48 26.54
N GLY A 207 21.72 1.60 26.99
CA GLY A 207 22.92 2.19 26.37
C GLY A 207 22.68 2.75 24.95
N LEU A 208 21.42 3.03 24.60
CA LEU A 208 20.98 3.53 23.29
C LEU A 208 20.68 5.03 23.28
N CYS A 209 20.82 5.73 24.42
CA CYS A 209 20.71 7.18 24.50
C CYS A 209 21.98 7.85 23.94
N LYS A 210 22.17 7.70 22.62
CA LYS A 210 23.28 8.24 21.84
C LYS A 210 22.77 9.36 20.93
N GLU A 211 23.65 10.29 20.58
CA GLU A 211 23.34 11.49 19.78
C GLU A 211 22.56 11.17 18.49
N ASN A 212 23.01 10.16 17.76
CA ASN A 212 22.38 9.69 16.52
C ASN A 212 20.94 9.18 16.70
N ASN A 213 20.59 8.59 17.84
CA ASN A 213 19.21 8.21 18.12
C ASN A 213 18.39 9.43 18.58
N ILE A 214 18.96 10.29 19.43
CA ILE A 214 18.26 11.48 19.95
C ILE A 214 17.87 12.42 18.81
N ALA A 215 18.77 12.61 17.83
CA ALA A 215 18.52 13.47 16.67
C ALA A 215 17.36 12.98 15.77
N LEU A 216 17.00 11.69 15.84
CA LEU A 216 15.92 11.10 15.06
C LEU A 216 14.62 10.92 15.87
N LEU A 217 14.59 11.35 17.14
CA LEU A 217 13.37 11.25 17.95
C LEU A 217 12.28 12.15 17.38
N PRO A 218 11.03 11.65 17.28
CA PRO A 218 9.91 12.47 16.83
C PRO A 218 9.59 13.57 17.85
N ALA A 219 9.04 14.69 17.38
CA ALA A 219 8.64 15.81 18.25
C ALA A 219 7.14 15.79 18.60
N THR A 220 6.31 15.10 17.81
CA THR A 220 4.85 15.11 17.99
C THR A 220 4.40 14.15 19.09
N ALA A 221 3.38 14.55 19.85
CA ALA A 221 2.88 13.75 20.99
C ALA A 221 2.42 12.33 20.55
N GLN A 222 1.72 12.24 19.41
CA GLN A 222 1.23 10.96 18.89
C GLN A 222 2.36 10.00 18.51
N GLN A 223 3.40 10.49 17.81
CA GLN A 223 4.53 9.64 17.42
C GLN A 223 5.35 9.21 18.64
N LEU A 224 5.51 10.07 19.64
CA LEU A 224 6.18 9.74 20.90
C LEU A 224 5.45 8.60 21.63
N GLN A 225 4.12 8.69 21.78
CA GLN A 225 3.32 7.65 22.41
C GLN A 225 3.45 6.30 21.67
N LEU A 226 3.41 6.31 20.34
CA LEU A 226 3.57 5.11 19.52
C LEU A 226 4.98 4.51 19.65
N LEU A 227 6.02 5.35 19.58
CA LEU A 227 7.40 4.92 19.75
C LEU A 227 7.62 4.31 21.14
N ARG A 228 7.16 4.97 22.20
CA ARG A 228 7.26 4.43 23.56
C ARG A 228 6.54 3.10 23.68
N LYS A 229 5.32 2.98 23.13
CA LYS A 229 4.57 1.71 23.15
C LYS A 229 5.40 0.57 22.54
N ILE A 230 6.03 0.81 21.39
CA ILE A 230 6.91 -0.18 20.74
C ILE A 230 8.11 -0.51 21.63
N LEU A 231 8.82 0.50 22.15
CA LEU A 231 10.02 0.29 22.96
C LEU A 231 9.72 -0.41 24.30
N VAL A 232 8.55 -0.15 24.91
CA VAL A 232 8.10 -0.84 26.12
C VAL A 232 7.83 -2.32 25.84
N ILE A 233 7.25 -2.66 24.69
CA ILE A 233 7.10 -4.06 24.27
C ILE A 233 8.48 -4.72 24.13
N PHE A 234 9.44 -4.03 23.51
CA PHE A 234 10.81 -4.54 23.37
C PHE A 234 11.48 -4.76 24.73
N ASP A 235 11.36 -3.81 25.67
CA ASP A 235 11.90 -3.89 27.03
C ASP A 235 11.26 -5.01 27.87
N ALA A 236 9.96 -5.25 27.69
CA ALA A 236 9.20 -6.26 28.43
C ALA A 236 9.47 -7.70 27.94
N THR A 237 9.94 -7.86 26.70
CA THR A 237 10.23 -9.18 26.14
C THR A 237 11.49 -9.76 26.78
N GLN A 238 11.52 -11.07 27.03
CA GLN A 238 12.70 -11.75 27.61
C GLN A 238 13.96 -11.67 26.71
N ASP A 239 13.76 -11.35 25.43
CA ASP A 239 14.83 -11.20 24.45
C ASP A 239 15.41 -9.77 24.47
N GLN A 240 16.47 -9.57 25.25
CA GLN A 240 17.18 -8.28 25.31
C GLN A 240 17.76 -7.85 23.94
N VAL A 241 17.85 -8.76 22.96
CA VAL A 241 18.36 -8.49 21.62
C VAL A 241 17.38 -7.62 20.81
N LEU A 242 16.13 -7.46 21.25
CA LEU A 242 15.19 -6.53 20.60
C LEU A 242 15.61 -5.06 20.78
N MET A 243 16.24 -4.73 21.92
CA MET A 243 16.78 -3.40 22.22
C MET A 243 18.21 -3.22 21.68
N LEU A 244 18.45 -3.62 20.43
CA LEU A 244 19.69 -3.35 19.71
C LEU A 244 19.67 -1.99 19.02
N GLN A 245 20.87 -1.40 18.88
CA GLN A 245 21.07 -0.14 18.14
C GLN A 245 20.50 -0.21 16.72
N SER A 246 20.70 -1.32 16.00
CA SER A 246 20.20 -1.49 14.63
C SER A 246 18.67 -1.42 14.56
N ASN A 247 17.98 -2.04 15.50
CA ASN A 247 16.52 -2.08 15.53
C ASN A 247 15.94 -0.70 15.86
N VAL A 248 16.50 -0.02 16.88
CA VAL A 248 16.04 1.31 17.27
C VAL A 248 16.34 2.33 16.17
N SER A 249 17.53 2.30 15.56
CA SER A 249 17.81 3.17 14.41
C SER A 249 16.90 2.89 13.23
N ALA A 250 16.54 1.63 12.95
CA ALA A 250 15.59 1.29 11.88
C ALA A 250 14.17 1.84 12.18
N LEU A 251 13.70 1.75 13.42
CA LEU A 251 12.42 2.33 13.84
C LEU A 251 12.41 3.86 13.70
N LEU A 252 13.45 4.52 14.24
CA LEU A 252 13.55 5.98 14.23
C LEU A 252 13.74 6.54 12.81
N GLY A 253 14.52 5.84 11.97
CA GLY A 253 14.68 6.19 10.56
C GLY A 253 13.38 6.11 9.75
N ASN A 254 12.34 5.45 10.28
CA ASN A 254 11.02 5.29 9.66
C ASN A 254 9.91 5.84 10.56
N ALA A 255 10.14 6.99 11.21
CA ALA A 255 9.22 7.60 12.17
C ALA A 255 7.79 7.84 11.61
N ASN A 256 7.66 8.06 10.30
CA ASN A 256 6.37 8.18 9.61
C ASN A 256 5.53 6.89 9.63
N LEU A 257 6.16 5.73 9.79
CA LEU A 257 5.51 4.41 9.81
C LEU A 257 5.28 3.87 11.23
N LEU A 258 5.53 4.65 12.29
CA LEU A 258 5.41 4.20 13.68
C LEU A 258 4.03 3.63 14.03
N ALA A 259 2.95 4.17 13.46
CA ALA A 259 1.61 3.63 13.66
C ALA A 259 1.49 2.19 13.13
N ARG A 260 2.04 1.94 11.95
CA ARG A 260 2.05 0.62 11.29
C ARG A 260 2.97 -0.36 12.01
N PHE A 261 4.15 0.09 12.41
CA PHE A 261 5.03 -0.70 13.27
C PHE A 261 4.33 -1.09 14.57
N SER A 262 3.64 -0.15 15.22
CA SER A 262 2.94 -0.44 16.48
C SER A 262 1.86 -1.51 16.30
N GLU A 263 1.07 -1.46 15.22
CA GLU A 263 0.06 -2.47 14.90
C GLU A 263 0.71 -3.86 14.73
N VAL A 264 1.72 -3.97 13.85
CA VAL A 264 2.38 -5.24 13.52
C VAL A 264 3.15 -5.82 14.72
N ILE A 265 3.92 -4.99 15.43
CA ILE A 265 4.72 -5.42 16.59
C ILE A 265 3.82 -5.88 17.74
N SER A 266 2.70 -5.19 17.97
CA SER A 266 1.74 -5.63 19.01
C SER A 266 1.17 -7.02 18.70
N GLU A 267 0.87 -7.31 17.42
CA GLU A 267 0.38 -8.64 17.03
C GLU A 267 1.45 -9.73 17.11
N LEU A 268 2.70 -9.41 16.76
CA LEU A 268 3.83 -10.34 16.94
C LEU A 268 4.08 -10.67 18.41
N ASP A 269 4.03 -9.66 19.28
CA ASP A 269 4.17 -9.84 20.73
C ASP A 269 3.03 -10.70 21.30
N ALA A 270 1.79 -10.36 20.95
CA ALA A 270 0.62 -11.13 21.37
C ALA A 270 0.62 -12.57 20.85
N ALA A 271 1.21 -12.83 19.68
CA ALA A 271 1.43 -14.17 19.14
C ALA A 271 2.67 -14.88 19.73
N LYS A 272 3.44 -14.22 20.61
CA LYS A 272 4.72 -14.69 21.16
C LYS A 272 5.74 -15.07 20.07
N LYS A 273 5.72 -14.34 18.96
CA LYS A 273 6.64 -14.50 17.82
C LYS A 273 7.52 -13.28 17.58
N LEU A 274 7.45 -12.27 18.47
CA LEU A 274 8.37 -11.14 18.46
C LEU A 274 9.78 -11.60 18.89
N THR A 275 10.64 -11.77 17.90
CA THR A 275 12.04 -12.21 18.01
C THR A 275 12.94 -11.36 17.13
N GLN A 276 14.25 -11.39 17.35
CA GLN A 276 15.19 -10.67 16.49
C GLN A 276 15.07 -11.07 15.00
N SER A 277 14.80 -12.34 14.69
CA SER A 277 14.61 -12.80 13.31
C SER A 277 13.34 -12.21 12.69
N SER A 278 12.23 -12.18 13.44
CA SER A 278 10.98 -11.56 12.98
C SER A 278 11.14 -10.06 12.73
N LEU A 279 11.86 -9.33 13.61
CA LEU A 279 12.13 -7.91 13.42
C LEU A 279 13.04 -7.66 12.23
N THR A 280 14.09 -8.47 12.07
CA THR A 280 14.97 -8.39 10.91
C THR A 280 14.17 -8.58 9.62
N SER A 281 13.31 -9.61 9.57
CA SER A 281 12.44 -9.85 8.41
C SER A 281 11.46 -8.68 8.18
N LEU A 282 10.89 -8.10 9.23
CA LEU A 282 10.00 -6.94 9.13
C LEU A 282 10.74 -5.72 8.57
N PHE A 283 11.94 -5.42 9.07
CA PHE A 283 12.75 -4.29 8.62
C PHE A 283 13.26 -4.46 7.18
N THR A 284 13.48 -5.70 6.70
CA THR A 284 13.77 -5.91 5.27
C THR A 284 12.60 -5.57 4.34
N GLN A 285 11.38 -5.51 4.88
CA GLN A 285 10.14 -5.24 4.13
C GLN A 285 9.49 -3.90 4.50
N VAL A 286 10.25 -2.93 5.05
CA VAL A 286 9.70 -1.62 5.47
C VAL A 286 8.86 -0.95 4.38
N ALA A 287 9.29 -1.03 3.12
CA ALA A 287 8.55 -0.44 1.99
C ALA A 287 7.14 -1.04 1.78
N ARG A 288 6.85 -2.23 2.34
CA ARG A 288 5.54 -2.89 2.29
C ARG A 288 4.68 -2.58 3.52
N LEU A 289 5.25 -1.92 4.53
CA LEU A 289 4.60 -1.66 5.81
C LEU A 289 3.56 -0.53 5.76
N GLU A 290 3.46 0.21 4.66
CA GLU A 290 2.36 1.16 4.43
C GLU A 290 0.99 0.46 4.60
N GLU A 291 0.93 -0.82 4.23
CA GLU A 291 -0.20 -1.74 4.35
C GLU A 291 -0.23 -2.49 5.70
N GLY A 292 0.39 -1.94 6.74
CA GLY A 292 0.60 -2.61 8.03
C GLY A 292 -0.68 -3.10 8.70
N LYS A 293 -1.85 -2.52 8.40
CA LYS A 293 -3.16 -3.04 8.85
C LYS A 293 -3.47 -4.43 8.29
N ALA A 294 -3.20 -4.66 7.01
CA ALA A 294 -3.43 -5.96 6.38
C ALA A 294 -2.45 -7.02 6.93
N ILE A 295 -1.19 -6.62 7.14
CA ILE A 295 -0.17 -7.48 7.77
C ILE A 295 -0.60 -7.84 9.20
N ALA A 296 -0.94 -6.86 10.03
CA ALA A 296 -1.42 -7.09 11.39
C ALA A 296 -2.67 -7.98 11.41
N GLY A 297 -3.62 -7.76 10.49
CA GLY A 297 -4.80 -8.62 10.34
C GLY A 297 -4.46 -10.06 9.98
N LEU A 298 -3.49 -10.29 9.09
CA LEU A 298 -2.98 -11.64 8.79
C LEU A 298 -2.32 -12.29 10.01
N LEU A 299 -1.46 -11.57 10.73
CA LEU A 299 -0.83 -12.08 11.96
C LEU A 299 -1.87 -12.48 13.01
N ALA A 300 -2.84 -11.61 13.28
CA ALA A 300 -3.93 -11.86 14.22
C ALA A 300 -4.74 -13.08 13.80
N HIS A 301 -5.10 -13.19 12.51
CA HIS A 301 -5.85 -14.32 11.99
C HIS A 301 -5.09 -15.64 12.10
N PHE A 302 -3.79 -15.65 11.80
CA PHE A 302 -2.96 -16.85 11.96
C PHE A 302 -2.89 -17.29 13.43
N ARG A 303 -2.67 -16.35 14.35
CA ARG A 303 -2.68 -16.62 15.81
C ARG A 303 -4.01 -17.23 16.24
N GLU A 304 -5.12 -16.59 15.88
CA GLU A 304 -6.47 -17.04 16.25
C GLU A 304 -6.88 -18.35 15.60
N SER A 305 -6.23 -18.73 14.50
CA SER A 305 -6.49 -19.99 13.79
C SER A 305 -5.57 -21.12 14.23
N GLY A 306 -4.57 -20.82 15.08
CA GLY A 306 -3.54 -21.79 15.45
C GLY A 306 -2.68 -22.25 14.27
N TRP A 307 -2.62 -21.46 13.19
CA TRP A 307 -1.81 -21.76 12.03
C TRP A 307 -0.35 -21.46 12.30
N ASP A 308 0.55 -22.14 11.58
CA ASP A 308 1.98 -21.99 11.76
C ASP A 308 2.43 -20.60 11.31
N LEU A 309 2.51 -19.68 12.25
CA LEU A 309 2.92 -18.32 11.97
C LEU A 309 4.39 -18.25 11.55
N GLU A 310 5.26 -19.04 12.17
CA GLU A 310 6.71 -18.94 12.01
C GLU A 310 7.15 -19.28 10.59
N ASN A 311 6.60 -20.35 10.02
CA ASN A 311 6.87 -20.73 8.64
C ASN A 311 6.27 -19.76 7.60
N ASN A 312 5.34 -18.88 7.99
CA ASN A 312 4.66 -17.96 7.09
C ASN A 312 5.02 -16.48 7.30
N LEU A 313 5.82 -16.12 8.32
CA LEU A 313 6.13 -14.72 8.64
C LEU A 313 6.71 -13.95 7.45
N THR A 314 7.70 -14.52 6.75
CA THR A 314 8.36 -13.85 5.63
C THR A 314 7.39 -13.55 4.49
N VAL A 315 6.49 -14.49 4.16
CA VAL A 315 5.49 -14.30 3.09
C VAL A 315 4.37 -13.35 3.51
N ILE A 316 4.02 -13.33 4.81
CA ILE A 316 3.08 -12.36 5.38
C ILE A 316 3.65 -10.94 5.26
N PHE A 317 4.91 -10.71 5.65
CA PHE A 317 5.52 -9.38 5.52
C PHE A 317 5.71 -8.96 4.06
N ALA A 318 5.95 -9.91 3.16
CA ALA A 318 6.08 -9.65 1.72
C ALA A 318 4.74 -9.39 1.00
N SER A 319 3.58 -9.55 1.66
CA SER A 319 2.28 -9.50 0.99
C SER A 319 1.95 -8.10 0.43
N GLY A 320 2.45 -7.04 1.05
CA GLY A 320 2.17 -5.64 0.65
C GLY A 320 0.68 -5.37 0.42
N SER A 321 0.36 -4.67 -0.68
CA SER A 321 -1.01 -4.28 -1.05
C SER A 321 -1.95 -5.45 -1.36
N ARG A 322 -1.41 -6.66 -1.51
CA ARG A 322 -2.20 -7.88 -1.73
C ARG A 322 -2.64 -8.54 -0.41
N GLY A 323 -2.14 -8.06 0.73
CA GLY A 323 -2.42 -8.63 2.05
C GLY A 323 -3.91 -8.72 2.38
N THR A 324 -4.71 -7.70 2.00
CA THR A 324 -6.16 -7.68 2.27
C THR A 324 -6.90 -8.80 1.53
N ALA A 325 -6.59 -9.03 0.26
CA ALA A 325 -7.21 -10.11 -0.52
C ALA A 325 -6.82 -11.51 0.01
N ILE A 326 -5.59 -11.66 0.52
CA ILE A 326 -5.14 -12.89 1.18
C ILE A 326 -5.88 -13.07 2.50
N LEU A 327 -6.00 -12.01 3.31
CA LEU A 327 -6.72 -12.05 4.58
C LEU A 327 -8.18 -12.48 4.40
N ASP A 328 -8.89 -11.88 3.44
CA ASP A 328 -10.26 -12.25 3.12
C ASP A 328 -10.40 -13.73 2.74
N ALA A 329 -9.45 -14.25 1.95
CA ALA A 329 -9.41 -15.66 1.58
C ALA A 329 -9.11 -16.57 2.78
N CYS A 330 -8.17 -16.18 3.65
CA CYS A 330 -7.85 -16.89 4.89
C CYS A 330 -9.06 -16.96 5.84
N ILE A 331 -9.83 -15.88 5.97
CA ILE A 331 -11.04 -15.83 6.80
C ILE A 331 -12.09 -16.84 6.31
N ARG A 332 -12.24 -16.97 4.99
CA ARG A 332 -13.14 -17.95 4.37
C ARG A 332 -12.68 -19.38 4.64
N VAL A 333 -11.43 -19.68 4.33
CA VAL A 333 -10.86 -21.02 4.49
C VAL A 333 -10.88 -21.51 5.94
N LYS A 334 -10.69 -20.61 6.92
CA LYS A 334 -10.77 -20.99 8.36
C LYS A 334 -12.09 -21.69 8.71
N LYS A 335 -13.20 -21.33 8.06
CA LYS A 335 -14.52 -21.91 8.32
C LYS A 335 -14.68 -23.34 7.80
N LEU A 336 -13.76 -23.82 6.98
CA LEU A 336 -13.85 -25.12 6.29
C LEU A 336 -13.14 -26.25 7.05
N GLU A 337 -12.53 -25.96 8.20
CA GLU A 337 -11.91 -26.94 9.10
C GLU A 337 -10.94 -27.93 8.43
N PHE A 338 -10.19 -27.48 7.43
CA PHE A 338 -9.21 -28.35 6.75
C PHE A 338 -8.10 -28.84 7.68
N PRO A 339 -7.53 -30.04 7.42
CA PRO A 339 -6.38 -30.53 8.16
C PRO A 339 -5.16 -29.62 7.90
N PRO A 340 -4.21 -29.52 8.87
CA PRO A 340 -3.12 -28.54 8.82
C PRO A 340 -2.25 -28.60 7.54
N ASN A 341 -2.02 -29.79 7.01
CA ASN A 341 -1.25 -29.99 5.77
C ASN A 341 -1.95 -29.35 4.55
N ARG A 342 -3.27 -29.50 4.43
CA ARG A 342 -4.06 -28.86 3.37
C ARG A 342 -4.07 -27.35 3.57
N VAL A 343 -4.33 -26.87 4.79
CA VAL A 343 -4.26 -25.43 5.09
C VAL A 343 -2.93 -24.83 4.62
N GLN A 344 -1.79 -25.46 4.91
CA GLN A 344 -0.50 -24.93 4.47
C GLN A 344 -0.35 -24.91 2.93
N GLN A 345 -0.85 -25.91 2.21
CA GLN A 345 -0.87 -25.89 0.74
C GLN A 345 -1.73 -24.75 0.18
N LEU A 346 -2.87 -24.49 0.81
CA LEU A 346 -3.76 -23.37 0.48
C LEU A 346 -3.08 -22.02 0.72
N LEU A 347 -2.46 -21.85 1.89
CA LEU A 347 -1.70 -20.65 2.23
C LEU A 347 -0.56 -20.42 1.25
N ASN A 348 0.21 -21.45 0.92
CA ASN A 348 1.27 -21.37 -0.10
C ASN A 348 0.71 -20.89 -1.44
N ASN A 349 -0.46 -21.38 -1.85
CA ASN A 349 -1.12 -20.94 -3.08
C ASN A 349 -1.57 -19.47 -2.99
N PHE A 350 -2.17 -19.05 -1.87
CA PHE A 350 -2.61 -17.67 -1.67
C PHE A 350 -1.46 -16.67 -1.71
N PHE A 351 -0.32 -16.98 -1.09
CA PHE A 351 0.85 -16.11 -1.15
C PHE A 351 1.55 -16.14 -2.51
N ALA A 352 1.57 -17.28 -3.21
CA ALA A 352 2.15 -17.40 -4.55
C ALA A 352 1.31 -16.68 -5.62
N GLN A 353 -0.02 -16.74 -5.51
CA GLN A 353 -0.96 -16.17 -6.49
C GLN A 353 -2.07 -15.34 -5.83
N PRO A 354 -1.75 -14.21 -5.18
CA PRO A 354 -2.73 -13.47 -4.38
C PRO A 354 -3.90 -12.89 -5.17
N ALA A 355 -3.72 -12.66 -6.49
CA ALA A 355 -4.79 -12.16 -7.35
C ALA A 355 -5.99 -13.13 -7.44
N PHE A 356 -5.77 -14.42 -7.17
CA PHE A 356 -6.79 -15.47 -7.26
C PHE A 356 -7.14 -16.08 -5.91
N SER A 357 -6.60 -15.59 -4.78
CA SER A 357 -6.82 -16.16 -3.45
C SER A 357 -8.31 -16.25 -3.10
N LYS A 358 -9.07 -15.21 -3.45
CA LYS A 358 -10.52 -15.14 -3.25
C LYS A 358 -11.25 -16.21 -4.08
N ASP A 359 -10.90 -16.35 -5.36
CA ASP A 359 -11.55 -17.32 -6.24
C ASP A 359 -11.28 -18.77 -5.80
N VAL A 360 -10.06 -19.03 -5.34
CA VAL A 360 -9.68 -20.33 -4.76
C VAL A 360 -10.44 -20.59 -3.46
N ALA A 361 -10.52 -19.61 -2.55
CA ALA A 361 -11.29 -19.78 -1.31
C ALA A 361 -12.78 -20.05 -1.58
N GLU A 362 -13.42 -19.30 -2.49
CA GLU A 362 -14.83 -19.50 -2.86
C GLU A 362 -15.06 -20.85 -3.56
N ALA A 363 -14.08 -21.35 -4.31
CA ALA A 363 -14.13 -22.69 -4.90
C ALA A 363 -14.16 -23.78 -3.81
N PHE A 364 -13.32 -23.67 -2.78
CA PHE A 364 -13.34 -24.61 -1.66
C PHE A 364 -14.59 -24.47 -0.77
N GLU A 365 -15.12 -23.26 -0.58
CA GLU A 365 -16.42 -23.04 0.08
C GLU A 365 -17.55 -23.78 -0.66
N THR A 366 -17.52 -23.75 -2.00
CA THR A 366 -18.50 -24.46 -2.84
C THR A 366 -18.44 -25.99 -2.63
N LEU A 367 -17.25 -26.54 -2.39
CA LEU A 367 -17.04 -27.98 -2.22
C LEU A 367 -17.18 -28.49 -0.78
N ALA A 368 -17.20 -27.60 0.22
CA ALA A 368 -17.12 -28.00 1.62
C ALA A 368 -18.29 -28.85 2.12
N GLY A 369 -19.47 -28.76 1.48
CA GLY A 369 -20.65 -29.56 1.84
C GLY A 369 -20.56 -31.05 1.48
N GLU A 370 -19.60 -31.44 0.63
CA GLU A 370 -19.59 -32.77 0.01
C GLU A 370 -18.31 -33.59 0.31
N GLY A 371 -17.40 -33.06 1.14
CA GLY A 371 -16.05 -33.62 1.33
C GLY A 371 -15.15 -33.36 0.11
N ILE A 372 -13.83 -33.29 0.27
CA ILE A 372 -12.93 -32.92 -0.85
C ILE A 372 -11.83 -33.97 -1.00
N GLU A 373 -11.77 -34.60 -2.17
CA GLU A 373 -10.75 -35.60 -2.51
C GLU A 373 -9.40 -34.93 -2.83
N ASP A 374 -8.29 -35.66 -2.69
CA ASP A 374 -6.94 -35.09 -2.86
C ASP A 374 -6.65 -34.66 -4.33
N ASN A 375 -7.20 -35.38 -5.30
CA ASN A 375 -7.09 -35.07 -6.74
C ASN A 375 -7.82 -33.75 -7.09
N GLU A 376 -9.04 -33.56 -6.61
CA GLU A 376 -9.87 -32.36 -6.77
C GLU A 376 -9.22 -31.15 -6.10
N TYR A 377 -8.74 -31.35 -4.86
CA TYR A 377 -8.01 -30.35 -4.11
C TYR A 377 -6.79 -29.85 -4.90
N SER A 378 -6.01 -30.80 -5.43
CA SER A 378 -4.81 -30.51 -6.23
C SER A 378 -5.11 -29.87 -7.58
N ALA A 379 -6.24 -30.21 -8.21
CA ALA A 379 -6.68 -29.60 -9.48
C ALA A 379 -6.99 -28.11 -9.30
N ILE A 380 -7.76 -27.75 -8.27
CA ILE A 380 -8.10 -26.35 -7.96
C ILE A 380 -6.84 -25.52 -7.70
N LEU A 381 -5.89 -26.04 -6.92
CA LEU A 381 -4.67 -25.31 -6.59
C LEU A 381 -3.71 -25.16 -7.78
N ARG A 382 -3.73 -26.08 -8.77
CA ARG A 382 -2.92 -25.97 -9.98
C ARG A 382 -3.42 -24.92 -10.96
N ALA A 383 -4.72 -24.65 -10.99
CA ALA A 383 -5.35 -23.71 -11.91
C ALA A 383 -6.21 -22.66 -11.17
N PRO A 384 -5.61 -21.82 -10.30
CA PRO A 384 -6.35 -20.95 -9.39
C PRO A 384 -7.20 -19.90 -10.11
N ARG A 385 -6.79 -19.45 -11.31
CA ARG A 385 -7.59 -18.57 -12.19
C ARG A 385 -8.97 -19.16 -12.53
N TYR A 386 -9.07 -20.48 -12.56
CA TYR A 386 -10.28 -21.21 -12.96
C TYR A 386 -10.90 -22.00 -11.81
N ALA A 387 -10.45 -21.75 -10.57
CA ALA A 387 -10.86 -22.48 -9.37
C ALA A 387 -12.39 -22.64 -9.25
N LYS A 388 -13.15 -21.57 -9.51
CA LYS A 388 -14.62 -21.58 -9.47
C LYS A 388 -15.25 -22.52 -10.51
N LYS A 389 -14.73 -22.52 -11.73
CA LYS A 389 -15.22 -23.40 -12.80
C LYS A 389 -14.92 -24.86 -12.46
N LEU A 390 -13.72 -25.14 -11.98
CA LEU A 390 -13.32 -26.46 -11.50
C LEU A 390 -14.21 -26.95 -10.34
N ALA A 391 -14.46 -26.12 -9.33
CA ALA A 391 -15.34 -26.49 -8.22
C ALA A 391 -16.77 -26.79 -8.70
N LYS A 392 -17.35 -25.97 -9.58
CA LYS A 392 -18.66 -26.24 -10.18
C LYS A 392 -18.67 -27.54 -10.97
N ALA A 393 -17.65 -27.79 -11.76
CA ALA A 393 -17.50 -29.01 -12.55
C ALA A 393 -17.49 -30.27 -11.66
N ILE A 394 -16.78 -30.20 -10.52
CA ILE A 394 -16.74 -31.26 -9.51
C ILE A 394 -18.14 -31.49 -8.90
N VAL A 395 -18.84 -30.42 -8.48
CA VAL A 395 -20.21 -30.53 -7.95
C VAL A 395 -21.15 -31.16 -8.98
N ILE A 396 -21.07 -30.73 -10.25
CA ILE A 396 -21.87 -31.28 -11.36
C ILE A 396 -21.61 -32.78 -11.53
N GLN A 397 -20.36 -33.23 -11.47
CA GLN A 397 -20.03 -34.65 -11.57
C GLN A 397 -20.52 -35.47 -10.38
N ARG A 398 -20.41 -34.93 -9.17
CA ARG A 398 -20.82 -35.62 -7.93
C ARG A 398 -22.32 -35.75 -7.79
N SER A 399 -23.06 -34.73 -8.24
CA SER A 399 -24.53 -34.77 -8.28
C SER A 399 -25.07 -35.90 -9.17
N PHE A 400 -24.22 -36.47 -10.01
CA PHE A 400 -24.60 -37.50 -10.96
C PHE A 400 -24.27 -38.92 -10.45
N SER A 401 -25.31 -39.67 -10.06
CA SER A 401 -25.20 -41.00 -9.44
C SER A 401 -24.82 -42.14 -10.40
N GLY A 402 -24.81 -41.91 -11.71
CA GLY A 402 -24.54 -42.93 -12.73
C GLY A 402 -23.08 -43.04 -13.22
N ILE A 403 -22.16 -42.24 -12.68
CA ILE A 403 -20.75 -42.25 -13.10
C ILE A 403 -19.97 -43.24 -12.21
N ASN A 404 -19.33 -44.23 -12.83
CA ASN A 404 -18.39 -45.11 -12.13
C ASN A 404 -17.08 -44.37 -11.80
N GLU A 405 -16.33 -44.85 -10.80
CA GLU A 405 -15.08 -44.19 -10.35
C GLU A 405 -14.10 -43.93 -11.50
N GLY A 406 -13.89 -44.89 -12.40
CA GLY A 406 -12.99 -44.71 -13.54
C GLY A 406 -13.42 -43.63 -14.54
N ALA A 407 -14.72 -43.34 -14.64
CA ALA A 407 -15.20 -42.20 -15.41
C ALA A 407 -15.00 -40.87 -14.66
N ARG A 408 -15.13 -40.85 -13.32
CA ARG A 408 -14.79 -39.65 -12.52
C ARG A 408 -13.32 -39.28 -12.67
N ASP A 409 -12.42 -40.24 -12.49
CA ASP A 409 -10.97 -40.03 -12.64
C ASP A 409 -10.62 -39.46 -14.03
N CYS A 410 -11.28 -39.99 -15.06
CA CYS A 410 -11.09 -39.53 -16.42
C CYS A 410 -11.55 -38.08 -16.60
N ILE A 411 -12.72 -37.71 -16.09
CA ILE A 411 -13.23 -36.34 -16.19
C ILE A 411 -12.34 -35.38 -15.39
N THR A 412 -11.88 -35.77 -14.19
CA THR A 412 -10.89 -34.99 -13.42
C THR A 412 -9.59 -34.76 -14.19
N SER A 413 -9.09 -35.77 -14.90
CA SER A 413 -7.91 -35.62 -15.76
C SER A 413 -8.11 -34.67 -16.97
N PHE A 414 -9.36 -34.42 -17.36
CA PHE A 414 -9.68 -33.49 -18.45
C PHE A 414 -9.92 -32.07 -17.96
N MET A 415 -10.53 -31.92 -16.78
CA MET A 415 -10.65 -30.64 -16.09
C MET A 415 -9.27 -30.00 -15.88
N ASP A 416 -8.24 -30.81 -15.65
CA ASP A 416 -6.84 -30.35 -15.57
C ASP A 416 -6.30 -29.82 -16.91
N ARG A 417 -6.74 -30.37 -18.05
CA ARG A 417 -6.27 -29.98 -19.38
C ARG A 417 -6.96 -28.73 -19.92
N TYR A 418 -8.25 -28.57 -19.58
CA TYR A 418 -9.09 -27.46 -20.06
C TYR A 418 -9.84 -26.79 -18.89
N PRO A 419 -9.11 -26.19 -17.94
CA PRO A 419 -9.71 -25.69 -16.69
C PRO A 419 -10.67 -24.50 -16.92
N ASP A 420 -10.49 -23.77 -18.01
CA ASP A 420 -11.36 -22.66 -18.43
C ASP A 420 -12.73 -23.09 -18.96
N HIS A 421 -12.90 -24.37 -19.31
CA HIS A 421 -14.16 -24.95 -19.79
C HIS A 421 -14.66 -26.08 -18.90
N ALA A 422 -14.10 -26.23 -17.70
CA ALA A 422 -14.31 -27.42 -16.86
C ALA A 422 -15.79 -27.68 -16.51
N ASP A 423 -16.56 -26.66 -16.15
CA ASP A 423 -17.96 -26.79 -15.76
C ASP A 423 -18.85 -27.17 -16.96
N ASP A 424 -18.63 -26.54 -18.10
CA ASP A 424 -19.32 -26.86 -19.36
C ASP A 424 -18.99 -28.28 -19.85
N LEU A 425 -17.72 -28.68 -19.78
CA LEU A 425 -17.27 -30.04 -20.11
C LEU A 425 -17.91 -31.07 -19.18
N ALA A 426 -17.99 -30.80 -17.88
CA ALA A 426 -18.64 -31.69 -16.92
C ALA A 426 -20.13 -31.93 -17.28
N LEU A 427 -20.86 -30.88 -17.68
CA LEU A 427 -22.24 -31.00 -18.15
C LEU A 427 -22.33 -31.89 -19.40
N ALA A 428 -21.48 -31.65 -20.39
CA ALA A 428 -21.51 -32.43 -21.63
C ALA A 428 -21.12 -33.90 -21.42
N PHE A 429 -20.13 -34.18 -20.55
CA PHE A 429 -19.78 -35.55 -20.16
C PHE A 429 -20.93 -36.25 -19.44
N ASN A 430 -21.66 -35.56 -18.57
CA ASN A 430 -22.85 -36.13 -17.92
C ASN A 430 -23.90 -36.55 -18.97
N GLN A 431 -24.08 -35.79 -20.06
CA GLN A 431 -24.96 -36.19 -21.16
C GLN A 431 -24.47 -37.44 -21.89
N LEU A 432 -23.16 -37.57 -22.14
CA LEU A 432 -22.58 -38.80 -22.70
C LEU A 432 -22.81 -40.01 -21.79
N VAL A 433 -22.71 -39.83 -20.47
CA VAL A 433 -22.96 -40.88 -19.47
C VAL A 433 -24.44 -41.27 -19.47
N LEU A 434 -25.36 -40.30 -19.42
CA LEU A 434 -26.81 -40.54 -19.49
C LEU A 434 -27.21 -41.35 -20.72
N ALA A 435 -26.62 -41.02 -21.87
CA ALA A 435 -26.89 -41.71 -23.11
C ALA A 435 -26.21 -43.09 -23.19
N GLY A 436 -25.32 -43.44 -22.25
CA GLY A 436 -24.58 -44.70 -22.25
C GLY A 436 -23.43 -44.74 -23.28
N PHE A 437 -22.93 -43.59 -23.71
CA PHE A 437 -21.90 -43.43 -24.73
C PHE A 437 -20.66 -42.71 -24.17
N ASN A 438 -20.34 -42.85 -22.89
CA ASN A 438 -19.12 -42.27 -22.30
C ASN A 438 -17.89 -43.17 -22.55
N THR A 439 -17.46 -43.32 -23.80
CA THR A 439 -16.29 -44.10 -24.23
C THR A 439 -15.09 -43.20 -24.49
N ILE A 440 -13.89 -43.76 -24.66
CA ILE A 440 -12.69 -42.97 -25.00
C ILE A 440 -12.91 -42.15 -26.28
N GLU A 441 -13.45 -42.77 -27.33
CA GLU A 441 -13.72 -42.12 -28.62
C GLU A 441 -14.65 -40.90 -28.51
N THR A 442 -15.75 -41.01 -27.76
CA THR A 442 -16.70 -39.91 -27.62
C THR A 442 -16.19 -38.81 -26.70
N ARG A 443 -15.33 -39.15 -25.74
CA ARG A 443 -14.62 -38.16 -24.92
C ARG A 443 -13.65 -37.37 -25.77
N GLU A 444 -12.87 -38.03 -26.63
CA GLU A 444 -11.94 -37.34 -27.54
C GLU A 444 -12.65 -36.42 -28.52
N LEU A 445 -13.84 -36.81 -29.01
CA LEU A 445 -14.68 -35.92 -29.82
C LEU A 445 -15.07 -34.66 -29.05
N LEU A 446 -15.58 -34.80 -27.82
CA LEU A 446 -15.93 -33.64 -26.97
C LEU A 446 -14.74 -32.70 -26.75
N LEU A 447 -13.56 -33.28 -26.50
CA LEU A 447 -12.33 -32.55 -26.23
C LEU A 447 -11.67 -31.96 -27.47
N SER A 448 -12.15 -32.26 -28.67
CA SER A 448 -11.67 -31.64 -29.90
C SER A 448 -12.09 -30.17 -30.04
N GLN A 449 -13.15 -29.76 -29.32
CA GLN A 449 -13.70 -28.40 -29.31
C GLN A 449 -14.18 -28.00 -27.90
N PRO A 450 -13.28 -27.94 -26.89
CA PRO A 450 -13.64 -27.67 -25.50
C PRO A 450 -14.35 -26.32 -25.31
N GLU A 451 -14.07 -25.34 -26.17
CA GLU A 451 -14.71 -24.02 -26.17
C GLU A 451 -16.21 -24.06 -26.45
N ASN A 452 -16.67 -25.10 -27.15
CA ASN A 452 -18.08 -25.32 -27.49
C ASN A 452 -18.78 -26.31 -26.55
N ALA A 453 -18.14 -26.68 -25.43
CA ALA A 453 -18.68 -27.69 -24.51
C ALA A 453 -20.07 -27.32 -23.94
N ALA A 454 -20.34 -26.02 -23.75
CA ALA A 454 -21.65 -25.54 -23.30
C ALA A 454 -22.75 -25.84 -24.34
N GLN A 455 -22.47 -25.55 -25.61
CA GLN A 455 -23.36 -25.86 -26.73
C GLN A 455 -23.51 -27.37 -26.87
N ALA A 456 -22.42 -28.13 -26.78
CA ALA A 456 -22.45 -29.58 -26.82
C ALA A 456 -23.39 -30.16 -25.75
N ALA A 457 -23.27 -29.70 -24.50
CA ALA A 457 -24.13 -30.15 -23.40
C ALA A 457 -25.62 -29.95 -23.73
N LEU A 458 -25.99 -28.76 -24.21
CA LEU A 458 -27.38 -28.41 -24.54
C LEU A 458 -27.91 -29.22 -25.73
N ILE A 459 -27.12 -29.37 -26.80
CA ILE A 459 -27.51 -30.14 -27.98
C ILE A 459 -27.72 -31.60 -27.60
N LEU A 460 -26.78 -32.19 -26.83
CA LEU A 460 -26.86 -33.59 -26.42
C LEU A 460 -28.05 -33.85 -25.50
N GLU A 461 -28.36 -32.92 -24.60
CA GLU A 461 -29.56 -32.99 -23.76
C GLU A 461 -30.83 -33.03 -24.61
N GLN A 462 -30.98 -32.10 -25.57
CA GLN A 462 -32.14 -32.07 -26.46
C GLN A 462 -32.24 -33.31 -27.34
N MET A 463 -31.11 -33.77 -27.89
CA MET A 463 -31.07 -35.00 -28.67
C MET A 463 -31.46 -36.23 -27.85
N SER A 464 -31.07 -36.26 -26.56
CA SER A 464 -31.47 -37.33 -25.65
C SER A 464 -32.99 -37.33 -25.40
N GLN A 465 -33.57 -36.16 -25.10
CA GLN A 465 -35.00 -35.97 -24.88
C GLN A 465 -35.84 -36.39 -26.11
N HIS A 466 -35.30 -36.20 -27.32
CA HIS A 466 -35.96 -36.54 -28.58
C HIS A 466 -35.49 -37.87 -29.21
N ASN A 467 -34.91 -38.76 -28.40
CA ASN A 467 -34.51 -40.12 -28.79
C ASN A 467 -33.40 -40.22 -29.87
N LEU A 468 -32.74 -39.12 -30.23
CA LEU A 468 -31.62 -39.07 -31.18
C LEU A 468 -30.30 -39.52 -30.54
N PHE A 469 -30.15 -39.30 -29.24
CA PHE A 469 -28.94 -39.62 -28.48
C PHE A 469 -29.25 -40.34 -27.17
N LYS A 470 -29.53 -41.65 -27.23
CA LYS A 470 -29.86 -42.47 -26.06
C LYS A 470 -29.40 -43.91 -26.18
N ARG A 471 -29.23 -44.58 -25.03
CA ARG A 471 -28.87 -45.99 -24.97
C ARG A 471 -29.90 -46.84 -25.73
N GLY A 472 -29.41 -47.67 -26.64
CA GLY A 472 -30.24 -48.57 -27.45
C GLY A 472 -30.70 -48.01 -28.80
N ASN A 473 -30.46 -46.73 -29.11
CA ASN A 473 -30.59 -46.25 -30.48
C ASN A 473 -29.27 -46.54 -31.26
N PRO A 474 -29.29 -47.34 -32.33
CA PRO A 474 -28.09 -47.70 -33.09
C PRO A 474 -27.44 -46.51 -33.81
N LYS A 475 -28.20 -45.43 -34.08
CA LYS A 475 -27.70 -44.23 -34.75
C LYS A 475 -27.03 -43.23 -33.79
N SER A 476 -27.15 -43.36 -32.48
CA SER A 476 -26.70 -42.31 -31.55
C SER A 476 -25.21 -41.98 -31.63
N LEU A 477 -24.33 -42.98 -31.80
CA LEU A 477 -22.90 -42.72 -31.99
C LEU A 477 -22.62 -42.02 -33.34
N ALA A 478 -23.33 -42.42 -34.41
CA ALA A 478 -23.20 -41.78 -35.71
C ALA A 478 -23.69 -40.33 -35.68
N ASN A 479 -24.82 -40.08 -35.00
CA ASN A 479 -25.37 -38.72 -34.82
C ASN A 479 -24.38 -37.82 -34.07
N LEU A 480 -23.75 -38.32 -33.00
CA LEU A 480 -22.72 -37.59 -32.27
C LEU A 480 -21.53 -37.25 -33.19
N LYS A 481 -21.03 -38.21 -33.98
CA LYS A 481 -19.94 -37.97 -34.93
C LYS A 481 -20.31 -36.92 -35.97
N LEU A 482 -21.55 -36.95 -36.48
CA LEU A 482 -22.06 -35.98 -37.44
C LEU A 482 -22.07 -34.57 -36.84
N LEU A 483 -22.47 -34.39 -35.58
CA LEU A 483 -22.43 -33.07 -34.94
C LEU A 483 -21.04 -32.42 -35.03
N TYR A 484 -20.00 -33.18 -34.69
CA TYR A 484 -18.63 -32.66 -34.68
C TYR A 484 -18.04 -32.54 -36.09
N THR A 485 -18.31 -33.51 -36.97
CA THR A 485 -17.82 -33.49 -38.36
C THR A 485 -18.42 -32.35 -39.17
N ASN A 486 -19.69 -32.03 -38.92
CA ASN A 486 -20.44 -30.99 -39.63
C ASN A 486 -20.42 -29.63 -38.89
N TYR A 487 -19.62 -29.49 -37.82
CA TYR A 487 -19.51 -28.26 -37.02
C TYR A 487 -20.85 -27.74 -36.47
N PHE A 488 -21.79 -28.64 -36.17
CA PHE A 488 -23.08 -28.30 -35.56
C PHE A 488 -23.00 -28.03 -34.05
N VAL A 489 -21.82 -28.16 -33.43
CA VAL A 489 -21.63 -27.79 -32.03
C VAL A 489 -21.45 -26.27 -31.91
N CYS A 490 -22.51 -25.52 -32.24
CA CYS A 490 -22.51 -24.06 -32.30
C CYS A 490 -23.82 -23.47 -31.75
N THR A 491 -23.82 -22.15 -31.54
CA THR A 491 -24.96 -21.44 -30.92
C THR A 491 -26.18 -21.40 -31.84
N GLU A 492 -25.94 -21.30 -33.15
CA GLU A 492 -26.95 -21.35 -34.21
C GLU A 492 -27.68 -22.68 -34.15
N PHE A 493 -26.96 -23.80 -34.02
CA PHE A 493 -27.58 -25.11 -33.94
C PHE A 493 -28.38 -25.29 -32.64
N VAL A 494 -27.87 -24.84 -31.49
CA VAL A 494 -28.65 -24.82 -30.23
C VAL A 494 -29.97 -24.04 -30.39
N THR A 495 -29.95 -22.95 -31.15
CA THR A 495 -31.14 -22.14 -31.39
C THR A 495 -32.09 -22.86 -32.34
N LEU A 496 -31.56 -23.45 -33.40
CA LEU A 496 -32.32 -24.26 -34.36
C LEU A 496 -33.02 -25.43 -33.68
N THR A 497 -32.29 -26.21 -32.88
CA THR A 497 -32.83 -27.37 -32.18
C THR A 497 -33.96 -26.94 -31.23
N ARG A 498 -33.84 -25.80 -30.53
CA ARG A 498 -34.95 -25.25 -29.72
C ARG A 498 -36.18 -24.95 -30.56
N SER A 499 -36.02 -24.30 -31.72
CA SER A 499 -37.14 -23.97 -32.62
C SER A 499 -37.80 -25.24 -33.17
N LEU A 500 -37.00 -26.23 -33.60
CA LEU A 500 -37.50 -27.52 -34.08
C LEU A 500 -38.19 -28.31 -32.98
N VAL A 501 -37.68 -28.29 -31.75
CA VAL A 501 -38.32 -28.93 -30.59
C VAL A 501 -39.66 -28.26 -30.28
N ALA A 502 -39.73 -26.93 -30.28
CA ALA A 502 -40.97 -26.19 -30.04
C ALA A 502 -42.04 -26.49 -31.11
N ALA A 503 -41.61 -26.69 -32.36
CA ALA A 503 -42.47 -27.09 -33.46
C ALA A 503 -42.79 -28.60 -33.52
N GLY A 504 -42.16 -29.42 -32.66
CA GLY A 504 -42.30 -30.88 -32.69
C GLY A 504 -41.63 -31.57 -33.88
N LEU A 505 -40.66 -30.92 -34.53
CA LEU A 505 -39.98 -31.36 -35.76
C LEU A 505 -38.57 -31.92 -35.52
N PHE A 506 -38.09 -31.91 -34.27
CA PHE A 506 -36.75 -32.40 -33.94
C PHE A 506 -36.72 -33.92 -33.80
N GLU A 507 -36.65 -34.61 -34.94
CA GLU A 507 -36.58 -36.07 -35.06
C GLU A 507 -35.46 -36.55 -36.00
N GLN A 508 -35.28 -37.87 -36.12
CA GLN A 508 -34.10 -38.45 -36.78
C GLN A 508 -34.05 -38.11 -38.26
N GLU A 509 -35.20 -38.09 -38.94
CA GLU A 509 -35.27 -37.74 -40.36
C GLU A 509 -34.84 -36.29 -40.59
N THR A 510 -35.35 -35.35 -39.78
CA THR A 510 -34.96 -33.94 -39.82
C THR A 510 -33.47 -33.77 -39.57
N PHE A 511 -32.92 -34.43 -38.54
CA PHE A 511 -31.49 -34.38 -38.24
C PHE A 511 -30.63 -34.92 -39.39
N ASP A 512 -31.03 -36.06 -39.97
CA ASP A 512 -30.34 -36.67 -41.12
C ASP A 512 -30.34 -35.72 -42.33
N ARG A 513 -31.44 -35.00 -42.59
CA ARG A 513 -31.53 -34.01 -43.67
C ARG A 513 -30.62 -32.80 -43.45
N PHE A 514 -30.56 -32.27 -42.22
CA PHE A 514 -29.58 -31.23 -41.89
C PHE A 514 -28.15 -31.71 -42.11
N ALA A 515 -27.83 -32.94 -41.69
CA ALA A 515 -26.50 -33.51 -41.87
C ALA A 515 -26.11 -33.67 -43.36
N VAL A 516 -27.06 -34.04 -44.23
CA VAL A 516 -26.84 -34.12 -45.68
C VAL A 516 -26.61 -32.74 -46.30
N HIS A 517 -27.32 -31.71 -45.81
CA HIS A 517 -27.25 -30.34 -46.34
C HIS A 517 -26.40 -29.39 -45.49
N THR A 518 -25.32 -29.90 -44.88
CA THR A 518 -24.45 -29.13 -43.97
C THR A 518 -23.87 -27.87 -44.62
N GLU A 519 -23.55 -27.91 -45.92
CA GLU A 519 -23.05 -26.75 -46.67
C GLU A 519 -24.04 -25.57 -46.75
N PHE A 520 -25.34 -25.85 -46.56
CA PHE A 520 -26.42 -24.86 -46.51
C PHE A 520 -26.96 -24.63 -45.09
N PHE A 521 -26.20 -25.03 -44.06
CA PHE A 521 -26.65 -24.92 -42.68
C PHE A 521 -27.06 -23.49 -42.30
N THR A 522 -26.25 -22.48 -42.62
CA THR A 522 -26.56 -21.08 -42.28
C THR A 522 -27.84 -20.59 -42.97
N PRO A 523 -28.03 -20.71 -44.30
CA PRO A 523 -29.30 -20.39 -44.94
C PRO A 523 -30.52 -21.11 -44.35
N LEU A 524 -30.37 -22.41 -44.04
CA LEU A 524 -31.45 -23.21 -43.46
C LEU A 524 -31.78 -22.77 -42.02
N PHE A 525 -30.77 -22.47 -41.21
CA PHE A 525 -30.95 -21.95 -39.85
C PHE A 525 -31.67 -20.60 -39.87
N GLU A 526 -31.23 -19.67 -40.72
CA GLU A 526 -31.86 -18.35 -40.85
C GLU A 526 -33.31 -18.47 -41.35
N ALA A 527 -33.57 -19.35 -42.32
CA ALA A 527 -34.89 -19.64 -42.83
C ALA A 527 -35.83 -20.20 -41.75
N CYS A 528 -35.37 -21.19 -40.97
CA CYS A 528 -36.14 -21.75 -39.86
C CYS A 528 -36.40 -20.71 -38.77
N SER A 529 -35.41 -19.86 -38.47
CA SER A 529 -35.53 -18.78 -37.48
C SER A 529 -36.51 -17.70 -37.94
N LEU A 530 -36.54 -17.38 -39.24
CA LEU A 530 -37.46 -16.41 -39.82
C LEU A 530 -38.91 -16.90 -39.78
N LEU A 531 -39.14 -18.20 -39.99
CA LEU A 531 -40.48 -18.79 -39.96
C LEU A 531 -41.09 -18.78 -38.55
N GLY A 532 -40.28 -18.92 -37.50
CA GLY A 532 -40.73 -18.83 -36.11
C GLY A 532 -41.89 -19.79 -35.80
N ASP A 533 -43.06 -19.23 -35.49
CA ASP A 533 -44.31 -19.95 -35.20
C ASP A 533 -44.94 -20.63 -36.42
N LYS A 534 -44.56 -20.22 -37.65
CA LYS A 534 -44.96 -20.86 -38.90
C LYS A 534 -44.06 -22.03 -39.30
N LEU A 535 -43.08 -22.39 -38.47
CA LEU A 535 -42.23 -23.54 -38.72
C LEU A 535 -43.03 -24.83 -38.46
N ASP A 536 -43.51 -25.47 -39.53
CA ASP A 536 -44.16 -26.78 -39.51
C ASP A 536 -43.46 -27.76 -40.47
N GLN A 537 -43.91 -29.02 -40.51
CA GLN A 537 -43.29 -30.04 -41.36
C GLN A 537 -43.37 -29.69 -42.86
N THR A 538 -44.44 -29.02 -43.29
CA THR A 538 -44.66 -28.66 -44.70
C THR A 538 -43.64 -27.61 -45.13
N ASN A 539 -43.52 -26.55 -44.34
CA ASN A 539 -42.59 -25.46 -44.60
C ASN A 539 -41.15 -25.95 -44.49
N LEU A 540 -40.84 -26.78 -43.50
CA LEU A 540 -39.51 -27.36 -43.33
C LEU A 540 -39.12 -28.24 -44.54
N ASN A 541 -40.05 -29.03 -45.09
CA ASN A 541 -39.80 -29.83 -46.28
C ASN A 541 -39.46 -28.94 -47.50
N LEU A 542 -40.19 -27.84 -47.69
CA LEU A 542 -39.90 -26.88 -48.76
C LEU A 542 -38.51 -26.26 -48.66
N LEU A 543 -38.04 -25.98 -47.43
CA LEU A 543 -36.68 -25.46 -47.22
C LEU A 543 -35.61 -26.47 -47.64
N PHE A 544 -35.84 -27.75 -47.40
CA PHE A 544 -34.91 -28.80 -47.77
C PHE A 544 -34.99 -29.24 -49.25
N ASP A 545 -36.07 -28.92 -49.96
CA ASP A 545 -36.21 -29.22 -51.40
C ASP A 545 -35.28 -28.34 -52.25
N ASP A 546 -35.03 -27.08 -51.82
CA ASP A 546 -33.99 -26.21 -52.36
C ASP A 546 -33.27 -25.45 -51.22
N PRO A 547 -32.29 -26.11 -50.56
CA PRO A 547 -31.60 -25.55 -49.40
C PRO A 547 -30.75 -24.31 -49.74
N SER A 548 -30.39 -24.14 -51.02
CA SER A 548 -29.67 -22.95 -51.50
C SER A 548 -30.54 -21.69 -51.50
N GLN A 549 -31.86 -21.85 -51.62
CA GLN A 549 -32.85 -20.77 -51.61
C GLN A 549 -33.68 -20.73 -50.33
N ALA A 550 -33.32 -21.50 -49.30
CA ALA A 550 -34.09 -21.64 -48.06
C ALA A 550 -34.55 -20.29 -47.47
N LEU A 551 -33.66 -19.28 -47.43
CA LEU A 551 -34.01 -17.96 -46.90
C LEU A 551 -35.05 -17.23 -47.75
N GLN A 552 -35.00 -17.35 -49.08
CA GLN A 552 -35.98 -16.74 -49.98
C GLN A 552 -37.34 -17.44 -49.85
N ILE A 553 -37.33 -18.77 -49.76
CA ILE A 553 -38.54 -19.57 -49.53
C ILE A 553 -39.18 -19.17 -48.20
N ALA A 554 -38.40 -19.07 -47.11
CA ALA A 554 -38.90 -18.63 -45.82
C ALA A 554 -39.49 -17.21 -45.85
N LYS A 555 -38.91 -16.27 -46.60
CA LYS A 555 -39.47 -14.91 -46.77
C LYS A 555 -40.85 -14.96 -47.42
N ILE A 556 -40.99 -15.70 -48.53
CA ILE A 556 -42.26 -15.87 -49.25
C ILE A 556 -43.32 -16.49 -48.34
N LEU A 557 -42.94 -17.53 -47.59
CA LEU A 557 -43.85 -18.21 -46.66
C LEU A 557 -44.23 -17.33 -45.46
N ASN A 558 -43.33 -16.45 -45.00
CA ASN A 558 -43.61 -15.55 -43.89
C ASN A 558 -44.44 -14.33 -44.29
N GLU A 559 -44.24 -13.80 -45.50
CA GLU A 559 -44.99 -12.65 -46.05
C GLU A 559 -46.42 -13.02 -46.46
N GLY A 560 -46.72 -14.33 -46.62
CA GLY A 560 -48.07 -14.83 -46.83
C GLY A 560 -48.63 -14.45 -48.19
N THR A 561 -48.27 -15.18 -49.25
CA THR A 561 -48.95 -15.21 -50.57
C THR A 561 -49.71 -13.94 -50.98
N GLU A 562 -49.01 -12.98 -51.56
CA GLU A 562 -49.41 -12.49 -52.88
C GLU A 562 -48.44 -13.10 -53.89
N ALA A 563 -48.83 -14.24 -54.47
CA ALA A 563 -48.08 -14.82 -55.57
C ALA A 563 -48.54 -14.18 -56.89
N GLU A 564 -47.59 -13.75 -57.72
CA GLU A 564 -47.74 -13.86 -59.17
C GLU A 564 -47.09 -15.19 -59.65
N PRO A 565 -47.61 -15.80 -60.74
CA PRO A 565 -47.47 -17.22 -61.02
C PRO A 565 -46.11 -17.62 -61.65
N PRO A 566 -45.79 -18.92 -61.68
CA PRO A 566 -44.48 -19.43 -62.09
C PRO A 566 -44.34 -19.48 -63.61
N VAL A 567 -43.13 -19.26 -64.13
CA VAL A 567 -42.79 -19.56 -65.53
C VAL A 567 -41.62 -20.54 -65.61
N GLU A 568 -42.02 -21.79 -65.86
CA GLU A 568 -41.44 -22.82 -66.73
C GLU A 568 -39.92 -23.00 -66.88
N LYS A 569 -39.49 -24.24 -66.61
CA LYS A 569 -38.32 -24.89 -67.21
C LYS A 569 -38.32 -24.70 -68.74
N ARG A 570 -37.28 -24.07 -69.30
CA ARG A 570 -36.77 -24.40 -70.64
C ARG A 570 -35.25 -24.33 -70.74
N SER A 571 -34.73 -25.43 -71.27
CA SER A 571 -33.38 -25.68 -71.76
C SER A 571 -32.98 -24.78 -72.94
N SER A 572 -31.65 -24.66 -73.10
CA SER A 572 -30.88 -24.57 -74.35
C SER A 572 -30.58 -23.19 -75.01
N LEU A 573 -29.26 -22.95 -75.07
CA LEU A 573 -28.43 -22.36 -76.13
C LEU A 573 -28.47 -20.86 -76.51
N LYS A 574 -27.22 -20.36 -76.62
CA LYS A 574 -26.66 -19.37 -77.57
C LYS A 574 -26.85 -17.87 -77.28
N GLY A 575 -25.78 -17.29 -76.72
CA GLY A 575 -24.83 -16.50 -77.51
C GLY A 575 -24.97 -14.97 -77.48
N SER A 576 -23.78 -14.33 -77.53
CA SER A 576 -23.49 -12.89 -77.69
C SER A 576 -23.43 -12.09 -76.38
N LYS A 577 -22.22 -11.89 -75.81
CA LYS A 577 -21.33 -10.71 -75.99
C LYS A 577 -21.99 -9.43 -75.42
N ASP A 578 -21.45 -8.77 -74.38
CA ASP A 578 -20.14 -8.12 -74.41
C ASP A 578 -19.37 -8.05 -73.07
N THR A 579 -18.08 -8.30 -73.23
CA THR A 579 -16.85 -7.88 -72.53
C THR A 579 -16.83 -6.62 -71.64
N PHE A 580 -16.13 -6.72 -70.50
CA PHE A 580 -15.05 -5.85 -69.95
C PHE A 580 -14.80 -6.30 -68.48
N PHE A 581 -13.68 -6.82 -67.97
CA PHE A 581 -12.25 -6.85 -68.34
C PHE A 581 -11.63 -8.24 -68.07
N GLN A 582 -10.83 -8.69 -69.04
CA GLN A 582 -9.69 -9.62 -68.96
C GLN A 582 -8.61 -9.09 -67.99
N SER A 583 -7.55 -9.74 -67.52
CA SER A 583 -6.86 -11.04 -67.63
C SER A 583 -5.59 -10.86 -66.76
N HIS A 584 -4.97 -11.87 -66.15
CA HIS A 584 -4.00 -12.78 -66.74
C HIS A 584 -4.01 -14.07 -65.92
N GLN A 585 -4.53 -15.19 -66.43
CA GLN A 585 -3.84 -16.21 -67.23
C GLN A 585 -2.55 -16.79 -66.61
N ALA A 586 -2.71 -18.07 -66.25
CA ALA A 586 -1.72 -19.13 -66.20
C ALA A 586 -0.84 -19.17 -67.48
N THR A 587 0.23 -19.96 -67.60
CA THR A 587 0.24 -21.44 -67.63
C THR A 587 1.71 -21.93 -67.82
N PRO A 588 2.03 -23.23 -68.04
CA PRO A 588 2.81 -24.06 -67.13
C PRO A 588 4.15 -24.58 -67.73
N GLY A 589 4.93 -25.31 -66.95
CA GLY A 589 6.05 -26.10 -67.49
C GLY A 589 6.87 -26.81 -66.42
N SER A 590 6.90 -28.14 -66.50
CA SER A 590 7.66 -29.09 -65.68
C SER A 590 9.17 -28.84 -65.67
N ILE A 591 9.88 -29.33 -64.63
CA ILE A 591 11.01 -30.30 -64.70
C ILE A 591 11.59 -30.52 -63.27
N ILE A 592 11.49 -31.78 -62.82
CA ILE A 592 12.49 -32.64 -62.14
C ILE A 592 13.58 -32.00 -61.22
N VAL A 593 13.52 -32.43 -59.95
CA VAL A 593 14.59 -32.83 -58.98
C VAL A 593 15.74 -31.86 -58.70
N ASP A 594 15.84 -31.40 -57.45
CA ASP A 594 16.96 -31.71 -56.54
C ASP A 594 16.71 -31.17 -55.13
N MET A 595 17.08 -31.95 -54.11
CA MET A 595 17.29 -31.47 -52.73
C MET A 595 18.58 -30.63 -52.70
N PRO A 596 18.69 -29.62 -51.82
CA PRO A 596 19.39 -29.88 -50.57
C PRO A 596 18.86 -29.12 -49.33
N THR A 597 19.48 -29.52 -48.24
CA THR A 597 19.38 -29.23 -46.80
C THR A 597 19.63 -27.78 -46.35
N GLU A 598 19.14 -27.55 -45.11
CA GLU A 598 19.68 -26.71 -44.02
C GLU A 598 19.59 -25.17 -44.08
N ASP A 599 19.11 -24.67 -42.93
CA ASP A 599 19.39 -23.41 -42.23
C ASP A 599 19.18 -22.05 -42.95
N ASP A 600 18.22 -21.26 -42.47
CA ASP A 600 18.55 -20.12 -41.62
C ASP A 600 17.32 -19.31 -41.14
N GLU A 601 17.58 -18.71 -39.99
CA GLU A 601 16.91 -17.68 -39.20
C GLU A 601 16.10 -16.58 -39.93
N ASP A 602 15.18 -16.02 -39.13
CA ASP A 602 14.69 -14.64 -39.13
C ASP A 602 14.07 -14.05 -40.40
N LYS A 603 12.74 -13.91 -40.34
CA LYS A 603 12.03 -12.70 -40.81
C LYS A 603 10.65 -12.55 -40.20
N GLU A 604 10.60 -11.62 -39.25
CA GLU A 604 9.57 -10.60 -39.04
C GLU A 604 8.48 -10.54 -40.15
N ASN A 605 7.21 -10.72 -39.77
CA ASN A 605 6.13 -10.07 -40.51
C ASN A 605 4.99 -9.59 -39.60
N THR A 606 4.87 -8.27 -39.64
CA THR A 606 3.86 -7.32 -39.21
C THR A 606 2.38 -7.73 -39.37
N GLN A 607 1.60 -7.58 -38.29
CA GLN A 607 0.22 -7.08 -38.34
C GLN A 607 -0.29 -6.61 -36.96
N LYS A 608 0.15 -5.43 -36.51
CA LYS A 608 -0.56 -4.62 -35.50
C LYS A 608 -0.34 -3.13 -35.78
N PRO A 609 -1.31 -2.40 -36.34
CA PRO A 609 -1.34 -0.97 -36.07
C PRO A 609 -2.76 -0.40 -36.02
N LEU A 610 -3.29 -0.14 -34.83
CA LEU A 610 -4.26 0.94 -34.66
C LEU A 610 -4.28 1.46 -33.22
N VAL A 611 -4.17 0.58 -32.23
CA VAL A 611 -4.24 0.96 -30.81
C VAL A 611 -2.99 1.74 -30.34
N LYS A 612 -1.80 1.42 -30.86
CA LYS A 612 -0.54 2.07 -30.43
C LYS A 612 -0.39 3.50 -30.94
N ARG A 613 -0.96 3.82 -32.11
CA ARG A 613 -0.94 5.19 -32.68
C ARG A 613 -1.91 6.13 -31.97
N VAL A 614 -3.04 5.61 -31.48
CA VAL A 614 -4.00 6.39 -30.68
C VAL A 614 -3.42 6.73 -29.30
N TRP A 615 -2.68 5.80 -28.68
CA TRP A 615 -2.06 6.04 -27.38
C TRP A 615 -0.99 7.16 -27.41
N TYR A 616 -0.11 7.17 -28.42
CA TYR A 616 0.91 8.22 -28.53
C TYR A 616 0.35 9.59 -28.91
N ALA A 617 -0.78 9.67 -29.62
CA ALA A 617 -1.45 10.94 -29.91
C ALA A 617 -2.14 11.54 -28.66
N ILE A 618 -2.68 10.69 -27.79
CA ILE A 618 -3.27 11.12 -26.51
C ILE A 618 -2.19 11.63 -25.55
N GLN A 619 -1.06 10.92 -25.45
CA GLN A 619 0.06 11.33 -24.58
C GLN A 619 0.66 12.68 -25.00
N ALA A 620 0.87 12.90 -26.31
CA ALA A 620 1.39 14.17 -26.84
C ALA A 620 0.41 15.35 -26.67
N THR A 621 -0.88 15.08 -26.48
CA THR A 621 -1.90 16.13 -26.20
C THR A 621 -1.94 16.48 -24.71
N ILE A 622 -1.68 15.51 -23.82
CA ILE A 622 -1.61 15.72 -22.37
C ILE A 622 -0.33 16.48 -21.98
N ASP A 623 0.79 16.16 -22.63
CA ASP A 623 2.08 16.82 -22.38
C ASP A 623 2.11 18.29 -22.88
N ASN A 624 1.23 18.64 -23.83
CA ASN A 624 1.05 20.01 -24.32
C ASN A 624 0.05 20.84 -23.49
N LEU A 625 -0.70 20.23 -22.57
CA LEU A 625 -1.68 20.92 -21.72
C LEU A 625 -1.15 21.24 -20.31
N THR A 626 0.10 20.90 -20.00
CA THR A 626 0.69 21.03 -18.65
C THR A 626 1.83 22.03 -18.55
N ASN A 627 2.14 22.77 -19.62
CA ASN A 627 3.17 23.82 -19.62
C ASN A 627 2.58 25.15 -20.09
N GLU A 628 1.91 25.88 -19.19
CA GLU A 628 1.77 27.34 -19.28
C GLU A 628 1.49 27.90 -17.87
N ASP A 629 2.12 29.05 -17.57
CA ASP A 629 2.00 29.91 -16.38
C ASP A 629 2.81 29.62 -15.11
N SER A 630 4.02 30.20 -15.02
CA SER A 630 4.32 31.27 -14.06
C SER A 630 5.75 31.83 -14.24
N SER A 631 5.83 32.99 -14.89
CA SER A 631 6.84 34.04 -14.67
C SER A 631 6.29 34.95 -13.54
N ASP A 632 6.98 35.79 -12.77
CA ASP A 632 8.33 36.34 -12.66
C ASP A 632 8.51 36.69 -11.17
N ASP A 633 9.74 36.63 -10.64
CA ASP A 633 10.34 37.67 -9.78
C ASP A 633 11.64 37.15 -9.14
N GLU A 634 12.74 37.51 -9.79
CA GLU A 634 14.09 37.64 -9.20
C GLU A 634 14.15 38.96 -8.39
N PRO A 635 15.05 39.14 -7.38
CA PRO A 635 16.48 39.24 -7.71
C PRO A 635 17.52 38.74 -6.68
N GLU A 636 18.69 38.44 -7.25
CA GLU A 636 20.06 38.80 -6.83
C GLU A 636 20.85 37.98 -5.75
N GLU A 637 21.92 37.37 -6.30
CA GLU A 637 23.36 37.49 -5.93
C GLU A 637 24.06 36.51 -4.96
N TYR A 638 25.04 35.78 -5.55
CA TYR A 638 26.40 35.37 -5.10
C TYR A 638 26.54 34.54 -3.79
N ASN A 639 27.40 33.52 -3.63
CA ASN A 639 28.68 33.20 -4.27
C ASN A 639 29.13 31.73 -3.98
N GLU A 640 29.81 31.14 -4.96
CA GLU A 640 30.95 30.21 -4.90
C GLU A 640 31.08 28.98 -3.95
N ARG A 641 31.32 27.85 -4.64
CA ARG A 641 32.34 26.78 -4.44
C ARG A 641 32.19 25.75 -3.31
N GLY A 642 32.27 24.47 -3.74
CA GLY A 642 32.80 23.40 -2.88
C GLY A 642 32.50 21.97 -3.34
N ASN A 643 33.15 21.51 -4.42
CA ASN A 643 33.29 20.08 -4.74
C ASN A 643 33.89 19.29 -3.56
N SER A 644 33.36 18.10 -3.28
CA SER A 644 34.18 16.93 -2.91
C SER A 644 33.36 15.64 -2.99
N LEU A 645 33.59 14.88 -4.06
CA LEU A 645 33.44 13.42 -4.07
C LEU A 645 34.37 12.81 -3.02
N THR A 646 33.89 11.82 -2.27
CA THR A 646 34.77 10.74 -1.82
C THR A 646 34.03 9.42 -1.82
N VAL A 647 34.52 8.52 -2.66
CA VAL A 647 34.26 7.09 -2.70
C VAL A 647 35.21 6.43 -1.69
N VAL A 648 34.66 5.69 -0.72
CA VAL A 648 35.12 4.37 -0.25
C VAL A 648 33.89 3.62 0.25
#